data_AF-A0A180ESL5-F1
#
_entry.id   AF-A0A180ESL5-F1
#
_cell.length_a   1.000
_cell.length_b   1.000
_cell.length_c   1.000
_cell.angle_alpha   90.00
_cell.angle_beta   90.00
_cell.angle_gamma   90.00
#
_symmetry.space_group_name_H-M   'P 1'
#
loop_
_entity.id
_entity.type
_entity.pdbx_description
1 polymer ?
#
loop_
_entity_poly.entity_id
_entity_poly.type
_entity_poly.pdbx_seq_one_letter_code
_entity_poly.pdbx_strand_id
1 'polypeptide(L)'
;MTAQTEAELLQYAATFPPMPRGATQLATVTTSEDDLFTTSAGSPASDLEWCVFDSDYMDGETDGYDTFYPVDPSEDFPGQDRVKIVETVSQLQTSETYGGANGSRIVLGIAEKPFPFFYRGDDGIDNDYYVIQHFDYRNGHIQLSGEASDYRLVQASAADGVRTPGWYLFYTADGEIDLIAFIHNCDDPAADQPAQLAAAFCNAGRQLSLTNPVQFRFATPVSATPEFPIAVGAQIGGAGKEVISGSCTDPSGNVFVFGLTDSDLDPTSVKVRNEFFVAKMNEDGTVAWTTEFPASESSLIFDATADDDYVYAAGRTFGNLPGFTNAGRWDGIILKIDNQTGEVVDWTQFGTSVIDGFGNITLDDAGNLFVSGAGAPQVLMGIGDPYFLVAKFDAATLDLIWESPETVLPNTQRAAESWGGITYLPGATPGNGKLLLGGWFIDNTAGPVGAQGFLALYDQLGGNGPRRIETATIGSPGFRADWVWGSTADADGNIYAAGYTTGNLAGAPGGEGDAFIVKYNPDLGNPRFVQIGSDKSERFRSIEIDDLGNIFVSGHTYGDLAGTNLDDSGLTADVVIYKFDSDLQELERRQFGTDREERGFLSLFADRVYVGGMTEGSMRDGNLGSFDAFIVTLSTDDLTTVEDITLNIGEEVSLNDEEDPVATPLKAFPNPSSGAYQLGAFPYRIATLEAISFTGTAARRFSGFDLTNFDLSGLTPGIYQIKATTDRGKVFFTKVMLR
;
A
#
# COMPACT_ATOMS: atom_id res chain seq x y z
N MET A 1 -8.30 42.76 6.34
CA MET A 1 -9.36 42.81 7.38
C MET A 1 -8.70 43.12 8.72
N THR A 2 -9.44 43.59 9.74
CA THR A 2 -8.86 43.75 11.09
C THR A 2 -8.57 42.37 11.66
N ALA A 3 -7.35 42.14 12.17
CA ALA A 3 -7.01 40.87 12.80
C ALA A 3 -7.91 40.62 14.02
N GLN A 4 -8.44 39.40 14.12
CA GLN A 4 -9.30 38.95 15.22
C GLN A 4 -8.50 39.00 16.53
N THR A 5 -9.17 39.44 17.59
CA THR A 5 -8.60 39.56 18.93
C THR A 5 -8.63 38.22 19.65
N GLU A 6 -7.71 38.01 20.59
CA GLU A 6 -7.68 36.81 21.44
C GLU A 6 -9.00 36.60 22.21
N ALA A 7 -9.66 37.69 22.63
CA ALA A 7 -10.96 37.62 23.29
C ALA A 7 -12.08 37.08 22.38
N GLU A 8 -12.07 37.43 21.09
CA GLU A 8 -13.02 36.89 20.11
C GLU A 8 -12.77 35.39 19.88
N LEU A 9 -11.50 34.98 19.77
CA LEU A 9 -11.12 33.57 19.62
C LEU A 9 -11.51 32.73 20.84
N LEU A 10 -11.31 33.24 22.07
CA LEU A 10 -11.72 32.55 23.30
C LEU A 10 -13.25 32.43 23.43
N GLN A 11 -13.98 33.48 23.03
CA GLN A 11 -15.44 33.42 22.99
C GLN A 11 -15.93 32.37 21.98
N TYR A 12 -15.24 32.26 20.84
CA TYR A 12 -15.52 31.26 19.83
C TYR A 12 -15.22 29.83 20.33
N ALA A 13 -14.05 29.62 20.93
CA ALA A 13 -13.65 28.36 21.57
C ALA A 13 -14.68 27.85 22.60
N ALA A 14 -15.32 28.76 23.34
CA ALA A 14 -16.31 28.40 24.36
C ALA A 14 -17.63 27.83 23.79
N THR A 15 -17.86 27.94 22.48
CA THR A 15 -19.04 27.40 21.81
C THR A 15 -18.95 25.89 21.54
N PHE A 16 -17.73 25.36 21.40
CA PHE A 16 -17.48 23.95 21.08
C PHE A 16 -17.85 23.02 22.26
N PRO A 17 -18.28 21.79 21.96
CA PRO A 17 -18.55 20.78 22.98
C PRO A 17 -17.26 20.35 23.71
N PRO A 18 -17.37 19.64 24.85
CA PRO A 18 -16.20 19.03 25.47
C PRO A 18 -15.51 18.06 24.51
N MET A 19 -14.21 18.26 24.27
CA MET A 19 -13.39 17.40 23.40
C MET A 19 -13.18 16.01 24.04
N PRO A 20 -13.37 14.92 23.29
CA PRO A 20 -13.22 13.55 23.78
C PRO A 20 -11.74 13.18 23.98
N ARG A 21 -11.45 12.39 25.01
CA ARG A 21 -10.08 12.03 25.39
C ARG A 21 -9.84 10.57 25.75
N GLY A 22 -10.86 9.81 26.14
CA GLY A 22 -10.69 8.40 26.50
C GLY A 22 -11.82 7.53 25.95
N ALA A 23 -11.63 6.21 25.95
CA ALA A 23 -12.53 5.25 25.31
C ALA A 23 -14.01 5.41 25.70
N THR A 24 -14.31 5.76 26.96
CA THR A 24 -15.70 5.99 27.42
C THR A 24 -16.32 7.25 26.82
N GLN A 25 -15.53 8.31 26.62
CA GLN A 25 -15.99 9.55 25.97
C GLN A 25 -16.13 9.35 24.47
N LEU A 26 -15.19 8.63 23.84
CA LEU A 26 -15.26 8.24 22.43
C LEU A 26 -16.55 7.47 22.14
N ALA A 27 -16.89 6.47 22.97
CA ALA A 27 -18.14 5.70 22.85
C ALA A 27 -19.43 6.53 23.06
N THR A 28 -19.36 7.71 23.68
CA THR A 28 -20.53 8.60 23.83
C THR A 28 -20.74 9.53 22.63
N VAL A 29 -19.77 9.66 21.74
CA VAL A 29 -19.92 10.37 20.46
C VAL A 29 -20.74 9.53 19.47
N THR A 30 -20.74 8.20 19.63
CA THR A 30 -21.34 7.19 18.73
C THR A 30 -22.71 6.73 19.25
N THR A 31 -23.73 7.59 19.20
CA THR A 31 -25.04 7.26 19.83
C THR A 31 -26.00 6.45 18.95
N SER A 32 -25.64 6.13 17.70
CA SER A 32 -26.41 5.26 16.82
C SER A 32 -25.67 3.95 16.52
N GLU A 33 -26.41 2.85 16.32
CA GLU A 33 -25.82 1.54 15.94
C GLU A 33 -25.15 1.58 14.55
N ASP A 34 -25.40 2.64 13.76
CA ASP A 34 -24.77 2.91 12.46
C ASP A 34 -23.53 3.82 12.57
N ASP A 35 -23.26 4.44 13.73
CA ASP A 35 -22.14 5.37 13.99
C ASP A 35 -21.01 4.72 14.80
N LEU A 36 -20.67 3.45 14.54
CA LEU A 36 -19.51 2.86 15.22
C LEU A 36 -18.24 3.61 14.81
N PHE A 37 -17.43 4.04 15.78
CA PHE A 37 -16.14 4.70 15.54
C PHE A 37 -15.28 3.79 14.64
N THR A 38 -15.00 4.26 13.43
CA THR A 38 -14.00 3.64 12.57
C THR A 38 -12.64 3.91 13.20
N THR A 39 -11.84 2.85 13.44
CA THR A 39 -10.48 3.03 13.95
C THR A 39 -9.46 2.45 13.00
N SER A 40 -8.35 3.15 12.84
CA SER A 40 -7.14 2.62 12.25
C SER A 40 -6.11 2.45 13.35
N ALA A 41 -5.97 1.22 13.85
CA ALA A 41 -4.92 0.86 14.80
C ALA A 41 -3.72 0.30 14.06
N GLY A 42 -2.60 1.01 14.14
CA GLY A 42 -1.33 0.67 13.48
C GLY A 42 -0.53 -0.43 14.17
N SER A 43 0.41 -1.00 13.41
CA SER A 43 1.53 -1.79 13.93
C SER A 43 2.59 -0.86 14.55
N PRO A 44 3.43 -1.33 15.48
CA PRO A 44 4.54 -0.54 16.00
C PRO A 44 5.46 0.02 14.89
N ALA A 45 6.09 1.17 15.11
CA ALA A 45 7.05 1.83 14.22
C ALA A 45 6.60 2.14 12.76
N SER A 46 6.24 3.40 12.50
CA SER A 46 6.04 4.04 11.18
C SER A 46 4.90 3.47 10.35
N ASP A 47 3.69 3.95 10.61
CA ASP A 47 2.44 3.43 10.06
C ASP A 47 1.70 4.36 9.09
N LEU A 48 2.37 4.80 8.02
CA LEU A 48 1.72 5.62 6.99
C LEU A 48 0.42 5.00 6.46
N GLU A 49 0.46 3.78 5.91
CA GLU A 49 -0.69 3.14 5.24
C GLU A 49 -1.95 3.11 6.11
N TRP A 50 -1.81 2.94 7.43
CA TRP A 50 -2.95 2.83 8.35
C TRP A 50 -3.44 4.19 8.85
N CYS A 51 -2.52 5.12 9.09
CA CYS A 51 -2.83 6.47 9.57
C CYS A 51 -3.25 7.45 8.48
N VAL A 52 -3.21 7.03 7.21
CA VAL A 52 -3.84 7.77 6.10
C VAL A 52 -5.23 7.25 5.73
N PHE A 53 -5.73 6.15 6.33
CA PHE A 53 -7.11 5.73 6.05
C PHE A 53 -8.12 6.75 6.57
N ASP A 54 -9.22 6.90 5.86
CA ASP A 54 -10.35 7.67 6.36
C ASP A 54 -11.03 6.93 7.51
N SER A 55 -10.55 7.19 8.71
CA SER A 55 -11.15 6.76 9.97
C SER A 55 -11.52 7.99 10.80
N ASP A 56 -12.49 7.84 11.69
CA ASP A 56 -12.82 8.88 12.65
C ASP A 56 -11.80 8.91 13.79
N TYR A 57 -11.11 7.79 14.04
CA TYR A 57 -10.07 7.64 15.05
C TYR A 57 -8.83 6.96 14.49
N MET A 58 -7.70 7.66 14.56
CA MET A 58 -6.39 7.12 14.22
C MET A 58 -5.54 6.98 15.48
N ASP A 59 -4.86 5.85 15.64
CA ASP A 59 -3.86 5.68 16.69
C ASP A 59 -2.55 5.09 16.16
N GLY A 60 -1.44 5.66 16.64
CA GLY A 60 -0.07 5.25 16.33
C GLY A 60 0.90 5.46 17.51
N GLU A 61 2.15 5.06 17.32
CA GLU A 61 3.25 5.15 18.28
C GLU A 61 4.09 6.44 18.08
N THR A 62 4.56 7.02 19.19
CA THR A 62 5.30 8.30 19.11
C THR A 62 6.74 8.14 18.64
N ASP A 63 7.32 6.94 18.71
CA ASP A 63 8.70 6.65 18.33
C ASP A 63 8.86 6.18 16.88
N GLY A 64 7.76 6.08 16.12
CA GLY A 64 7.72 5.50 14.77
C GLY A 64 7.80 6.47 13.58
N TYR A 65 7.80 7.80 13.75
CA TYR A 65 7.59 8.74 12.62
C TYR A 65 6.25 8.53 11.88
N ASP A 66 5.21 8.15 12.61
CA ASP A 66 3.88 7.93 12.05
C ASP A 66 3.35 9.18 11.34
N THR A 67 2.62 8.99 10.24
CA THR A 67 2.03 10.08 9.47
C THR A 67 0.51 9.96 9.51
N PHE A 68 -0.12 10.90 10.21
CA PHE A 68 -1.56 11.00 10.34
C PHE A 68 -2.11 11.97 9.30
N TYR A 69 -2.95 11.47 8.39
CA TYR A 69 -3.53 12.24 7.32
C TYR A 69 -5.06 12.02 7.29
N PRO A 70 -5.86 12.96 7.83
CA PRO A 70 -7.30 12.91 7.70
C PRO A 70 -7.72 13.19 6.25
N VAL A 71 -8.89 12.67 5.85
CA VAL A 71 -9.54 13.12 4.61
C VAL A 71 -9.89 14.60 4.71
N ASP A 72 -9.99 15.26 3.57
CA ASP A 72 -10.57 16.59 3.45
C ASP A 72 -12.09 16.55 3.70
N PRO A 73 -12.61 16.99 4.86
CA PRO A 73 -14.05 17.03 5.12
C PRO A 73 -14.81 18.02 4.23
N SER A 74 -14.12 18.95 3.54
CA SER A 74 -14.76 20.02 2.76
C SER A 74 -15.32 19.58 1.39
N GLU A 75 -15.19 18.31 1.00
CA GLU A 75 -15.80 17.80 -0.23
C GLU A 75 -17.33 17.64 -0.13
N ASP A 76 -18.04 17.97 -1.22
CA ASP A 76 -19.51 18.03 -1.34
C ASP A 76 -20.21 16.67 -1.11
N PHE A 77 -20.34 16.23 0.15
CA PHE A 77 -20.98 14.95 0.49
C PHE A 77 -22.11 15.08 1.52
N PRO A 78 -23.28 14.43 1.28
CA PRO A 78 -24.36 14.40 2.27
C PRO A 78 -23.95 13.57 3.50
N GLY A 79 -23.68 14.23 4.63
CA GLY A 79 -23.27 13.60 5.89
C GLY A 79 -22.00 14.17 6.55
N GLN A 80 -21.52 15.35 6.12
CA GLN A 80 -20.59 16.20 6.88
C GLN A 80 -21.04 16.36 8.34
N ASP A 81 -20.10 16.57 9.28
CA ASP A 81 -20.24 16.66 10.76
C ASP A 81 -19.36 15.62 11.53
N ARG A 82 -18.10 15.36 11.17
CA ARG A 82 -17.26 14.36 11.89
C ARG A 82 -15.97 14.93 12.46
N VAL A 83 -15.93 14.99 13.78
CA VAL A 83 -14.70 15.21 14.55
C VAL A 83 -13.75 14.05 14.32
N LYS A 84 -12.60 14.35 13.71
CA LYS A 84 -11.51 13.39 13.50
C LYS A 84 -10.58 13.41 14.70
N ILE A 85 -10.16 12.25 15.17
CA ILE A 85 -9.43 12.09 16.43
C ILE A 85 -8.13 11.36 16.16
N VAL A 86 -7.04 11.85 16.76
CA VAL A 86 -5.75 11.18 16.73
C VAL A 86 -5.18 10.96 18.12
N GLU A 87 -4.58 9.79 18.30
CA GLU A 87 -3.72 9.46 19.41
C GLU A 87 -2.32 9.09 18.88
N THR A 88 -1.29 9.84 19.28
CA THR A 88 0.11 9.54 18.90
C THR A 88 0.84 8.69 19.96
N VAL A 89 0.12 8.05 20.86
CA VAL A 89 0.67 7.34 22.04
C VAL A 89 -0.17 6.11 22.42
N SER A 90 -0.37 5.19 21.49
CA SER A 90 -0.91 3.86 21.78
C SER A 90 0.22 2.88 21.44
N GLN A 91 0.82 2.09 22.34
CA GLN A 91 0.15 1.05 23.13
C GLN A 91 0.75 0.92 24.55
N LEU A 92 -0.13 0.79 25.55
CA LEU A 92 0.14 0.46 26.97
C LEU A 92 0.91 -0.86 27.23
N GLN A 93 1.45 -1.53 26.20
CA GLN A 93 2.02 -2.87 26.30
C GLN A 93 3.37 -3.05 25.58
N THR A 94 3.89 -2.09 24.81
CA THR A 94 5.03 -2.34 23.89
C THR A 94 6.30 -1.50 24.10
N SER A 95 6.24 -0.30 24.66
CA SER A 95 7.44 0.53 24.82
C SER A 95 7.47 1.21 26.19
N GLU A 96 8.18 0.62 27.16
CA GLU A 96 8.45 1.25 28.46
C GLU A 96 9.56 2.32 28.38
N THR A 97 10.15 2.58 27.20
CA THR A 97 11.24 3.56 27.07
C THR A 97 11.01 4.50 25.90
N TYR A 98 10.27 5.59 26.15
CA TYR A 98 10.35 6.76 25.28
C TYR A 98 11.79 7.29 25.31
N GLY A 99 12.50 7.17 24.18
CA GLY A 99 13.92 7.53 24.06
C GLY A 99 14.30 8.28 22.79
N GLY A 100 13.36 8.50 21.86
CA GLY A 100 13.63 9.00 20.51
C GLY A 100 13.60 10.53 20.35
N ALA A 101 14.33 11.01 19.34
CA ALA A 101 14.17 12.33 18.72
C ALA A 101 13.15 12.28 17.56
N ASN A 102 12.33 11.24 17.55
CA ASN A 102 11.47 10.84 16.45
C ASN A 102 10.06 11.21 16.86
N GLY A 103 9.36 11.99 16.05
CA GLY A 103 8.00 12.43 16.35
C GLY A 103 7.13 12.31 15.11
N SER A 104 5.86 11.99 15.34
CA SER A 104 4.87 11.80 14.29
C SER A 104 4.55 13.11 13.56
N ARG A 105 4.16 12.98 12.29
CA ARG A 105 3.66 14.05 11.42
C ARG A 105 2.14 14.02 11.43
N ILE A 106 1.48 15.13 11.76
CA ILE A 106 0.03 15.28 11.63
C ILE A 106 -0.24 16.28 10.52
N VAL A 107 -0.86 15.84 9.43
CA VAL A 107 -1.11 16.66 8.24
C VAL A 107 -2.52 17.24 8.30
N LEU A 108 -2.63 18.56 8.45
CA LEU A 108 -3.91 19.29 8.45
C LEU A 108 -4.05 20.24 7.25
N GLY A 109 -3.07 20.21 6.34
CA GLY A 109 -3.09 20.95 5.08
C GLY A 109 -1.86 20.63 4.22
N ILE A 110 -2.03 20.81 2.91
CA ILE A 110 -1.01 20.64 1.87
C ILE A 110 -0.88 21.94 1.06
N ALA A 111 0.17 22.06 0.25
CA ALA A 111 0.43 23.30 -0.50
C ALA A 111 -0.47 23.44 -1.73
N GLU A 112 -0.97 22.31 -2.22
CA GLU A 112 -1.79 22.14 -3.41
C GLU A 112 -3.25 22.54 -3.13
N LYS A 113 -3.65 22.60 -1.86
CA LYS A 113 -4.96 23.12 -1.43
C LYS A 113 -4.86 24.56 -0.89
N PRO A 114 -5.79 25.45 -1.30
CA PRO A 114 -5.78 26.85 -0.86
C PRO A 114 -6.21 27.04 0.60
N PHE A 115 -6.85 26.04 1.20
CA PHE A 115 -7.38 26.05 2.57
C PHE A 115 -6.93 24.79 3.32
N PRO A 116 -6.86 24.82 4.67
CA PRO A 116 -6.66 23.62 5.47
C PRO A 116 -7.82 22.63 5.30
N PHE A 117 -7.61 21.35 5.63
CA PHE A 117 -8.64 20.31 5.43
C PHE A 117 -9.93 20.61 6.20
N PHE A 118 -9.82 21.04 7.45
CA PHE A 118 -10.98 21.37 8.30
C PHE A 118 -11.47 22.82 8.09
N TYR A 119 -11.58 23.23 6.84
CA TYR A 119 -12.11 24.55 6.48
C TYR A 119 -13.63 24.48 6.37
N ARG A 120 -14.32 25.41 7.03
CA ARG A 120 -15.79 25.52 7.13
C ARG A 120 -16.53 25.51 5.78
N GLY A 121 -15.84 25.70 4.66
CA GLY A 121 -16.43 25.58 3.32
C GLY A 121 -17.61 26.53 3.06
N ASP A 122 -18.36 26.25 1.98
CA ASP A 122 -19.51 27.06 1.55
C ASP A 122 -20.83 26.70 2.27
N ASP A 123 -20.86 25.59 3.03
CA ASP A 123 -22.05 25.11 3.76
C ASP A 123 -22.34 25.95 5.03
N GLY A 124 -21.31 26.66 5.52
CA GLY A 124 -21.37 27.57 6.63
C GLY A 124 -21.43 26.90 8.01
N ILE A 125 -21.04 25.63 8.17
CA ILE A 125 -21.05 24.92 9.46
C ILE A 125 -19.61 24.64 9.93
N ASP A 126 -19.23 25.16 11.11
CA ASP A 126 -17.91 24.91 11.71
C ASP A 126 -18.00 23.84 12.81
N ASN A 127 -18.13 22.58 12.39
CA ASN A 127 -18.15 21.41 13.27
C ASN A 127 -17.18 20.31 12.87
N ASP A 128 -16.41 20.52 11.81
CA ASP A 128 -15.34 19.62 11.39
C ASP A 128 -14.02 20.16 11.92
N TYR A 129 -13.41 19.46 12.87
CA TYR A 129 -12.11 19.82 13.43
C TYR A 129 -11.36 18.57 13.90
N TYR A 130 -10.03 18.69 13.97
CA TYR A 130 -9.16 17.60 14.42
C TYR A 130 -8.92 17.65 15.94
N VAL A 131 -9.07 16.53 16.64
CA VAL A 131 -8.75 16.41 18.08
C VAL A 131 -7.47 15.61 18.25
N ILE A 132 -6.41 16.29 18.68
CA ILE A 132 -5.11 15.71 18.95
C ILE A 132 -5.02 15.40 20.44
N GLN A 133 -5.24 14.14 20.81
CA GLN A 133 -5.24 13.70 22.20
C GLN A 133 -3.87 13.79 22.85
N HIS A 134 -2.84 13.49 22.06
CA HIS A 134 -1.46 13.46 22.48
C HIS A 134 -0.60 14.00 21.35
N PHE A 135 0.35 14.86 21.70
CA PHE A 135 1.29 15.44 20.76
C PHE A 135 2.63 15.61 21.45
N ASP A 136 3.70 15.17 20.79
CA ASP A 136 5.06 15.37 21.27
C ASP A 136 5.50 16.81 20.95
N TYR A 137 5.56 17.66 21.98
CA TYR A 137 5.94 19.07 21.82
C TYR A 137 7.44 19.23 21.51
N ARG A 138 8.25 18.16 21.60
CA ARG A 138 9.70 18.19 21.38
C ARG A 138 10.08 17.78 19.97
N ASN A 139 9.43 16.76 19.42
CA ASN A 139 9.81 16.18 18.13
C ASN A 139 8.64 16.00 17.15
N GLY A 140 7.39 16.04 17.61
CA GLY A 140 6.21 15.94 16.75
C GLY A 140 5.96 17.24 15.99
N HIS A 141 5.39 17.15 14.79
CA HIS A 141 5.07 18.32 13.97
C HIS A 141 3.69 18.24 13.33
N ILE A 142 2.98 19.36 13.37
CA ILE A 142 1.72 19.57 12.66
C ILE A 142 2.04 20.31 11.36
N GLN A 143 1.69 19.71 10.22
CA GLN A 143 1.78 20.35 8.92
C GLN A 143 0.49 21.12 8.60
N LEU A 144 0.64 22.35 8.12
CA LEU A 144 -0.44 23.25 7.72
C LEU A 144 -0.20 23.76 6.28
N SER A 145 -1.27 24.15 5.60
CA SER A 145 -1.18 24.90 4.33
C SER A 145 -0.73 26.36 4.57
N GLY A 146 -0.29 27.06 3.54
CA GLY A 146 -0.06 28.52 3.62
C GLY A 146 1.11 28.94 4.50
N GLU A 147 0.91 29.93 5.37
CA GLU A 147 1.95 30.47 6.26
C GLU A 147 1.45 30.71 7.69
N ALA A 148 2.37 30.90 8.64
CA ALA A 148 2.03 31.10 10.05
C ALA A 148 1.07 32.28 10.32
N SER A 149 1.05 33.30 9.45
CA SER A 149 0.16 34.46 9.54
C SER A 149 -1.31 34.10 9.41
N ASP A 150 -1.60 33.00 8.70
CA ASP A 150 -2.95 32.55 8.38
C ASP A 150 -3.66 31.98 9.60
N TYR A 151 -2.90 31.58 10.62
CA TYR A 151 -3.39 30.87 11.79
C TYR A 151 -3.30 31.68 13.08
N ARG A 152 -4.14 31.31 14.06
CA ARG A 152 -4.06 31.78 15.45
C ARG A 152 -4.06 30.59 16.39
N LEU A 153 -3.05 30.52 17.25
CA LEU A 153 -2.92 29.48 18.25
C LEU A 153 -3.17 30.09 19.64
N VAL A 154 -4.22 29.63 20.32
CA VAL A 154 -4.66 30.16 21.61
C VAL A 154 -4.68 29.06 22.65
N GLN A 155 -3.99 29.26 23.77
CA GLN A 155 -4.12 28.38 24.94
C GLN A 155 -5.29 28.86 25.79
N ALA A 156 -6.25 27.99 26.08
CA ALA A 156 -7.41 28.31 26.88
C ALA A 156 -7.55 27.38 28.08
N SER A 157 -8.06 27.93 29.17
CA SER A 157 -8.31 27.23 30.43
C SER A 157 -9.78 27.32 30.82
N ALA A 158 -10.21 26.53 31.80
CA ALA A 158 -11.57 26.63 32.35
C ALA A 158 -11.90 28.05 32.89
N ALA A 159 -10.89 28.84 33.28
CA ALA A 159 -11.09 30.22 33.72
C ALA A 159 -11.46 31.17 32.56
N ASP A 160 -11.11 30.80 31.32
CA ASP A 160 -11.41 31.54 30.09
C ASP A 160 -12.82 31.19 29.55
N GLY A 161 -13.54 30.28 30.23
CA GLY A 161 -14.93 29.92 29.91
C GLY A 161 -15.08 28.79 28.88
N VAL A 162 -13.97 28.21 28.40
CA VAL A 162 -14.00 27.05 27.51
C VAL A 162 -14.39 25.77 28.24
N ARG A 163 -14.96 24.80 27.52
CA ARG A 163 -15.38 23.51 28.09
C ARG A 163 -14.23 22.53 28.25
N THR A 164 -13.23 22.59 27.38
CA THR A 164 -12.01 21.77 27.46
C THR A 164 -10.77 22.67 27.49
N PRO A 165 -9.95 22.61 28.56
CA PRO A 165 -8.66 23.28 28.61
C PRO A 165 -7.66 22.66 27.63
N GLY A 166 -6.91 23.49 26.90
CA GLY A 166 -5.96 23.01 25.89
C GLY A 166 -5.58 24.12 24.93
N TRP A 167 -5.04 23.72 23.78
CA TRP A 167 -4.70 24.62 22.68
C TRP A 167 -5.76 24.53 21.57
N TYR A 168 -6.22 25.69 21.11
CA TYR A 168 -7.12 25.83 19.98
C TYR A 168 -6.34 26.46 18.83
N LEU A 169 -6.32 25.77 17.68
CA LEU A 169 -5.68 26.22 16.45
C LEU A 169 -6.76 26.67 15.47
N PHE A 170 -6.80 27.98 15.19
CA PHE A 170 -7.77 28.59 14.29
C PHE A 170 -7.12 28.96 12.96
N TYR A 171 -7.86 28.80 11.85
CA TYR A 171 -7.59 29.47 10.59
C TYR A 171 -8.34 30.81 10.57
N THR A 172 -7.68 31.87 10.06
CA THR A 172 -8.19 33.24 10.13
C THR A 172 -7.86 34.11 8.91
N ALA A 173 -7.23 33.54 7.88
CA ALA A 173 -6.64 34.31 6.78
C ALA A 173 -7.68 35.02 5.90
N ASP A 174 -8.86 34.41 5.76
CA ASP A 174 -9.98 34.93 4.98
C ASP A 174 -10.87 35.92 5.75
N GLY A 175 -10.60 36.14 7.04
CA GLY A 175 -11.33 37.05 7.91
C GLY A 175 -12.41 36.40 8.77
N GLU A 176 -12.72 35.13 8.58
CA GLU A 176 -13.58 34.35 9.47
C GLU A 176 -12.74 33.62 10.53
N ILE A 177 -13.38 33.01 11.53
CA ILE A 177 -12.71 32.19 12.55
C ILE A 177 -13.19 30.76 12.35
N ASP A 178 -12.27 29.87 11.99
CA ASP A 178 -12.56 28.44 11.83
C ASP A 178 -11.63 27.61 12.71
N LEU A 179 -12.17 26.66 13.47
CA LEU A 179 -11.36 25.78 14.32
C LEU A 179 -10.79 24.63 13.48
N ILE A 180 -9.47 24.61 13.28
CA ILE A 180 -8.82 23.53 12.50
C ILE A 180 -8.47 22.35 13.40
N ALA A 181 -7.95 22.63 14.60
CA ALA A 181 -7.61 21.58 15.54
C ALA A 181 -7.71 22.02 17.00
N PHE A 182 -8.06 21.06 17.87
CA PHE A 182 -7.88 21.13 19.30
C PHE A 182 -6.76 20.18 19.73
N ILE A 183 -5.82 20.68 20.53
CA ILE A 183 -4.66 19.91 21.00
C ILE A 183 -4.65 19.91 22.54
N HIS A 184 -4.68 18.72 23.13
CA HIS A 184 -4.55 18.59 24.58
C HIS A 184 -3.19 19.08 25.10
N ASN A 185 -3.14 19.50 26.37
CA ASN A 185 -1.87 19.87 26.98
C ASN A 185 -0.98 18.63 27.14
N CYS A 186 0.33 18.78 26.92
CA CYS A 186 1.29 17.68 26.99
C CYS A 186 1.39 17.01 28.38
N ASP A 187 0.94 17.68 29.45
CA ASP A 187 0.96 17.19 30.83
C ASP A 187 -0.44 16.87 31.40
N ASP A 188 -1.47 16.85 30.56
CA ASP A 188 -2.84 16.62 30.98
C ASP A 188 -3.00 15.16 31.50
N PRO A 189 -3.38 14.91 32.76
CA PRO A 189 -3.19 13.60 33.42
C PRO A 189 -4.38 12.60 33.28
N ALA A 190 -5.19 12.63 32.22
CA ALA A 190 -6.41 11.82 32.17
C ALA A 190 -6.20 10.36 31.66
N ALA A 191 -6.83 9.44 32.41
CA ALA A 191 -7.21 8.04 32.22
C ALA A 191 -6.35 7.02 31.45
N ASP A 192 -5.71 7.36 30.32
CA ASP A 192 -5.11 6.35 29.42
C ASP A 192 -3.57 6.48 29.28
N GLN A 193 -2.98 7.48 29.95
CA GLN A 193 -1.52 7.64 30.07
C GLN A 193 -0.97 6.89 31.30
N PRO A 194 0.07 6.05 31.20
CA PRO A 194 0.92 5.75 32.35
C PRO A 194 1.47 7.08 32.87
N ALA A 195 1.30 7.37 34.16
CA ALA A 195 1.77 8.59 34.82
C ALA A 195 3.29 8.85 34.68
N GLN A 196 4.04 7.96 34.03
CA GLN A 196 5.47 7.99 33.80
C GLN A 196 5.89 8.79 32.56
N LEU A 197 4.98 9.15 31.62
CA LEU A 197 5.37 9.73 30.32
C LEU A 197 5.15 11.25 30.13
N ALA A 198 4.42 11.96 31.00
CA ALA A 198 4.14 13.39 30.82
C ALA A 198 5.41 14.29 30.73
N ALA A 199 6.52 13.89 31.36
CA ALA A 199 7.80 14.61 31.27
C ALA A 199 8.55 14.35 29.95
N ALA A 200 8.16 13.33 29.19
CA ALA A 200 8.82 12.87 27.98
C ALA A 200 8.20 13.47 26.69
N PHE A 201 7.07 14.14 26.74
CA PHE A 201 6.49 14.78 25.54
C PHE A 201 6.50 16.30 25.62
N CYS A 202 6.54 16.85 26.83
CA CYS A 202 6.61 18.29 27.01
C CYS A 202 7.99 18.85 26.66
N ASN A 203 8.02 19.93 25.88
CA ASN A 203 9.18 20.80 25.84
C ASN A 203 9.36 21.54 27.19
N ALA A 204 10.51 22.17 27.41
CA ALA A 204 10.83 22.81 28.69
C ALA A 204 9.83 23.90 29.11
N GLY A 205 9.14 24.52 28.14
CA GLY A 205 8.14 25.56 28.37
C GLY A 205 6.70 25.06 28.50
N ARG A 206 6.43 23.78 28.17
CA ARG A 206 5.07 23.20 28.01
C ARG A 206 4.16 24.03 27.11
N GLN A 207 4.74 24.61 26.05
CA GLN A 207 4.07 25.55 25.16
C GLN A 207 4.22 25.13 23.70
N LEU A 208 3.16 25.36 22.93
CA LEU A 208 3.18 25.28 21.48
C LEU A 208 3.44 26.65 20.88
N SER A 209 4.10 26.69 19.73
CA SER A 209 4.38 27.93 19.02
C SER A 209 4.38 27.73 17.52
N LEU A 210 3.53 28.49 16.81
CA LEU A 210 3.47 28.51 15.33
C LEU A 210 4.80 28.87 14.67
N THR A 211 5.74 29.48 15.40
CA THR A 211 7.07 29.83 14.87
C THR A 211 8.15 28.82 15.21
N ASN A 212 7.82 27.75 15.94
CA ASN A 212 8.73 26.64 16.20
C ASN A 212 8.67 25.65 15.02
N PRO A 213 9.72 25.56 14.18
CA PRO A 213 9.72 24.72 12.97
C PRO A 213 9.71 23.22 13.28
N VAL A 214 9.97 22.84 14.54
CA VAL A 214 9.80 21.46 14.98
C VAL A 214 8.33 21.15 15.25
N GLN A 215 7.53 22.09 15.75
CA GLN A 215 6.14 21.83 16.14
C GLN A 215 5.14 22.12 15.03
N PHE A 216 5.39 23.16 14.24
CA PHE A 216 4.53 23.56 13.13
C PHE A 216 5.38 23.73 11.88
N ARG A 217 4.95 23.07 10.82
CA ARG A 217 5.54 23.19 9.49
C ARG A 217 4.45 23.65 8.53
N PHE A 218 4.87 24.40 7.53
CA PHE A 218 3.97 24.91 6.50
C PHE A 218 4.36 24.22 5.20
N ALA A 219 3.38 23.59 4.56
CA ALA A 219 3.56 22.83 3.35
C ALA A 219 4.13 23.73 2.26
N THR A 220 5.20 23.26 1.62
CA THR A 220 5.79 23.92 0.45
C THR A 220 5.30 23.22 -0.81
N PRO A 221 5.00 23.95 -1.89
CA PRO A 221 4.59 23.33 -3.15
C PRO A 221 5.57 22.25 -3.56
N VAL A 222 5.05 21.09 -3.97
CA VAL A 222 5.89 20.04 -4.55
C VAL A 222 6.51 20.59 -5.84
N SER A 223 7.84 20.52 -5.96
CA SER A 223 8.51 21.01 -7.17
C SER A 223 8.08 20.15 -8.35
N ALA A 224 7.51 20.76 -9.39
CA ALA A 224 7.35 20.09 -10.66
C ALA A 224 8.75 19.71 -11.19
N THR A 225 8.98 18.39 -11.30
CA THR A 225 10.12 17.73 -11.96
C THR A 225 11.52 17.98 -11.36
N PRO A 226 12.00 17.13 -10.43
CA PRO A 226 13.41 16.75 -10.42
C PRO A 226 13.74 15.85 -11.63
N GLU A 227 14.99 15.83 -12.08
CA GLU A 227 15.48 14.76 -12.99
C GLU A 227 15.41 13.43 -12.22
N PHE A 228 14.37 12.64 -12.45
CA PHE A 228 14.26 11.32 -11.82
C PHE A 228 15.18 10.34 -12.56
N PRO A 229 16.09 9.63 -11.86
CA PRO A 229 17.05 8.72 -12.50
C PRO A 229 16.38 7.46 -13.06
N ILE A 230 15.07 7.30 -12.84
CA ILE A 230 14.27 6.18 -13.27
C ILE A 230 13.10 6.67 -14.15
N ALA A 231 12.87 6.04 -15.30
CA ALA A 231 11.69 6.27 -16.12
C ALA A 231 10.46 5.75 -15.38
N VAL A 232 9.69 6.70 -14.84
CA VAL A 232 8.39 6.45 -14.23
C VAL A 232 7.37 6.34 -15.36
N GLY A 233 6.64 5.22 -15.42
CA GLY A 233 5.67 4.92 -16.47
C GLY A 233 4.38 5.75 -16.35
N ALA A 234 3.89 5.95 -15.13
CA ALA A 234 2.80 6.88 -14.84
C ALA A 234 2.88 7.39 -13.41
N GLN A 235 2.30 8.56 -13.21
CA GLN A 235 1.80 9.04 -11.93
C GLN A 235 0.31 9.31 -12.10
N ILE A 236 -0.54 8.73 -11.25
CA ILE A 236 -2.00 8.74 -11.34
C ILE A 236 -2.53 9.27 -10.02
N GLY A 237 -3.14 10.45 -10.02
CA GLY A 237 -3.77 10.96 -8.83
C GLY A 237 -4.77 12.06 -9.11
N GLY A 238 -5.54 12.42 -8.08
CA GLY A 238 -6.51 13.50 -8.10
C GLY A 238 -6.20 14.55 -7.02
N ALA A 239 -7.20 15.38 -6.68
CA ALA A 239 -7.03 16.43 -5.67
C ALA A 239 -7.01 15.91 -4.21
N GLY A 240 -7.22 14.61 -4.03
CA GLY A 240 -7.31 13.93 -2.74
C GLY A 240 -6.05 13.13 -2.42
N LYS A 241 -6.23 11.90 -1.95
CA LYS A 241 -5.17 10.93 -1.66
C LYS A 241 -5.49 9.60 -2.32
N GLU A 242 -4.48 9.04 -2.96
CA GLU A 242 -4.49 7.70 -3.52
C GLU A 242 -3.56 6.82 -2.67
N VAL A 243 -4.17 6.03 -1.79
CA VAL A 243 -3.45 5.10 -0.91
C VAL A 243 -3.26 3.80 -1.66
N ILE A 244 -2.01 3.50 -2.04
CA ILE A 244 -1.67 2.28 -2.78
C ILE A 244 -1.27 1.20 -1.80
N SER A 245 -1.90 0.04 -1.95
CA SER A 245 -1.71 -1.12 -1.08
C SER A 245 -1.08 -2.31 -1.79
N GLY A 246 -0.99 -2.28 -3.12
CA GLY A 246 -0.34 -3.33 -3.88
C GLY A 246 -0.39 -3.13 -5.39
N SER A 247 0.24 -4.08 -6.07
CA SER A 247 0.18 -4.26 -7.51
C SER A 247 0.16 -5.75 -7.85
N CYS A 248 -0.35 -6.11 -9.01
CA CYS A 248 -0.26 -7.48 -9.52
C CYS A 248 -0.15 -7.50 -11.05
N THR A 249 0.11 -8.67 -11.62
CA THR A 249 0.15 -8.90 -13.07
C THR A 249 -0.77 -10.03 -13.48
N ASP A 250 -1.29 -9.96 -14.71
CA ASP A 250 -1.97 -11.09 -15.33
C ASP A 250 -0.99 -11.99 -16.14
N PRO A 251 -1.42 -13.17 -16.61
CA PRO A 251 -0.59 -14.06 -17.43
C PRO A 251 -0.19 -13.47 -18.80
N SER A 252 -0.78 -12.34 -19.19
CA SER A 252 -0.48 -11.60 -20.41
C SER A 252 0.51 -10.44 -20.17
N GLY A 253 0.95 -10.22 -18.92
CA GLY A 253 1.91 -9.21 -18.54
C GLY A 253 1.34 -7.80 -18.39
N ASN A 254 0.01 -7.67 -18.34
CA ASN A 254 -0.61 -6.41 -17.94
C ASN A 254 -0.40 -6.21 -16.44
N VAL A 255 -0.26 -4.95 -16.04
CA VAL A 255 0.00 -4.56 -14.65
C VAL A 255 -1.21 -3.84 -14.09
N PHE A 256 -1.54 -4.13 -12.84
CA PHE A 256 -2.60 -3.48 -12.11
C PHE A 256 -2.04 -2.86 -10.83
N VAL A 257 -2.49 -1.65 -10.51
CA VAL A 257 -2.29 -1.02 -9.22
C VAL A 257 -3.65 -0.81 -8.58
N PHE A 258 -3.73 -1.03 -7.28
CA PHE A 258 -4.99 -1.00 -6.55
C PHE A 258 -4.82 -0.39 -5.17
N GLY A 259 -5.94 0.09 -4.63
CA GLY A 259 -5.94 0.75 -3.34
C GLY A 259 -7.25 1.46 -3.03
N LEU A 260 -7.14 2.58 -2.33
CA LEU A 260 -8.24 3.48 -1.99
C LEU A 260 -7.96 4.86 -2.59
N THR A 261 -8.99 5.50 -3.13
CA THR A 261 -9.01 6.91 -3.50
C THR A 261 -10.10 7.63 -2.71
N ASP A 262 -9.83 8.86 -2.27
CA ASP A 262 -10.88 9.82 -1.85
C ASP A 262 -11.07 10.94 -2.89
N SER A 263 -10.45 10.78 -4.06
CA SER A 263 -10.58 11.65 -5.21
C SER A 263 -11.21 10.93 -6.41
N ASP A 264 -11.54 11.71 -7.43
CA ASP A 264 -12.17 11.27 -8.68
C ASP A 264 -11.09 10.99 -9.74
N LEU A 265 -10.67 9.72 -9.85
CA LEU A 265 -9.70 9.22 -10.83
C LEU A 265 -10.37 8.81 -12.15
N ASP A 266 -11.67 8.48 -12.12
CA ASP A 266 -12.50 8.29 -13.31
C ASP A 266 -13.53 9.42 -13.43
N PRO A 267 -13.31 10.44 -14.29
CA PRO A 267 -14.19 11.61 -14.40
C PRO A 267 -15.62 11.29 -14.89
N THR A 268 -15.92 10.03 -15.18
CA THR A 268 -17.26 9.54 -15.51
C THR A 268 -18.00 8.88 -14.34
N SER A 269 -17.32 8.63 -13.22
CA SER A 269 -17.87 8.05 -12.00
C SER A 269 -18.72 9.06 -11.22
N VAL A 270 -19.56 8.55 -10.32
CA VAL A 270 -20.29 9.41 -9.38
C VAL A 270 -19.41 9.58 -8.17
N LYS A 271 -18.94 10.81 -7.94
CA LYS A 271 -18.17 11.15 -6.75
C LYS A 271 -18.79 10.54 -5.50
N VAL A 272 -18.04 9.70 -4.80
CA VAL A 272 -18.30 9.30 -3.42
C VAL A 272 -17.01 9.45 -2.62
N ARG A 273 -17.13 9.72 -1.32
CA ARG A 273 -15.98 10.17 -0.50
C ARG A 273 -14.81 9.18 -0.43
N ASN A 274 -15.07 7.90 -0.64
CA ASN A 274 -14.07 6.83 -0.58
C ASN A 274 -14.45 5.78 -1.60
N GLU A 275 -13.50 5.41 -2.45
CA GLU A 275 -13.68 4.42 -3.50
C GLU A 275 -12.49 3.46 -3.48
N PHE A 276 -12.78 2.18 -3.58
CA PHE A 276 -11.74 1.25 -4.03
C PHE A 276 -11.41 1.62 -5.45
N PHE A 277 -10.14 1.60 -5.81
CA PHE A 277 -9.76 1.74 -7.20
C PHE A 277 -8.83 0.62 -7.65
N VAL A 278 -8.95 0.28 -8.93
CA VAL A 278 -8.01 -0.58 -9.65
C VAL A 278 -7.71 0.10 -10.98
N ALA A 279 -6.43 0.29 -11.29
CA ALA A 279 -5.96 0.86 -12.54
C ALA A 279 -5.11 -0.16 -13.30
N LYS A 280 -5.43 -0.39 -14.57
CA LYS A 280 -4.62 -1.19 -15.49
C LYS A 280 -3.68 -0.30 -16.27
N MET A 281 -2.45 -0.76 -16.45
CA MET A 281 -1.45 -0.04 -17.26
C MET A 281 -1.20 -0.68 -18.61
N ASN A 282 -0.96 0.18 -19.60
CA ASN A 282 -0.36 -0.17 -20.87
C ASN A 282 1.16 -0.29 -20.74
N GLU A 283 1.78 -0.97 -21.68
CA GLU A 283 3.23 -1.18 -21.72
C GLU A 283 4.06 0.12 -21.81
N ASP A 284 3.49 1.19 -22.34
CA ASP A 284 4.11 2.53 -22.44
C ASP A 284 3.95 3.36 -21.16
N GLY A 285 3.45 2.73 -20.09
CA GLY A 285 3.17 3.34 -18.82
C GLY A 285 1.87 4.15 -18.78
N THR A 286 1.11 4.29 -19.87
CA THR A 286 -0.18 4.99 -19.81
C THR A 286 -1.26 4.14 -19.14
N VAL A 287 -2.25 4.78 -18.51
CA VAL A 287 -3.41 4.07 -17.94
C VAL A 287 -4.31 3.56 -19.07
N ALA A 288 -4.62 2.26 -19.06
CA ALA A 288 -5.55 1.63 -19.99
C ALA A 288 -7.01 1.86 -19.55
N TRP A 289 -7.29 1.63 -18.28
CA TRP A 289 -8.55 1.93 -17.62
C TRP A 289 -8.34 2.09 -16.12
N THR A 290 -9.23 2.85 -15.49
CA THR A 290 -9.37 2.94 -14.03
C THR A 290 -10.80 2.54 -13.69
N THR A 291 -10.95 1.75 -12.64
CA THR A 291 -12.23 1.31 -12.11
C THR A 291 -12.33 1.78 -10.68
N GLU A 292 -13.38 2.54 -10.38
CA GLU A 292 -13.73 2.94 -9.02
C GLU A 292 -14.98 2.19 -8.55
N PHE A 293 -14.99 1.77 -7.28
CA PHE A 293 -16.13 1.11 -6.66
C PHE A 293 -16.42 1.70 -5.28
N PRO A 294 -17.68 2.11 -4.99
CA PRO A 294 -18.02 2.75 -3.73
C PRO A 294 -17.58 1.95 -2.51
N ALA A 295 -16.92 2.64 -1.58
CA ALA A 295 -16.43 2.05 -0.34
C ALA A 295 -16.91 2.86 0.88
N SER A 296 -17.08 2.19 2.02
CA SER A 296 -17.29 2.91 3.27
C SER A 296 -15.95 3.45 3.81
N GLU A 297 -16.03 4.28 4.84
CA GLU A 297 -14.86 4.61 5.68
C GLU A 297 -14.03 3.39 6.06
N SER A 298 -12.72 3.60 6.14
CA SER A 298 -11.75 2.60 6.59
C SER A 298 -11.77 1.28 5.80
N SER A 299 -12.26 1.32 4.56
CA SER A 299 -12.18 0.21 3.62
C SER A 299 -10.89 0.29 2.82
N LEU A 300 -10.32 -0.85 2.45
CA LEU A 300 -9.17 -0.91 1.54
C LEU A 300 -9.14 -2.25 0.80
N ILE A 301 -8.75 -2.24 -0.48
CA ILE A 301 -8.25 -3.44 -1.19
C ILE A 301 -6.82 -3.70 -0.73
N PHE A 302 -6.50 -4.87 -0.19
CA PHE A 302 -5.14 -5.17 0.28
C PHE A 302 -4.30 -5.93 -0.74
N ASP A 303 -4.95 -6.70 -1.62
CA ASP A 303 -4.25 -7.60 -2.53
C ASP A 303 -5.15 -7.92 -3.74
N ALA A 304 -4.53 -8.32 -4.85
CA ALA A 304 -5.26 -8.76 -6.03
C ALA A 304 -4.49 -9.83 -6.81
N THR A 305 -5.24 -10.66 -7.53
CA THR A 305 -4.71 -11.66 -8.46
C THR A 305 -5.49 -11.59 -9.77
N ALA A 306 -4.89 -11.98 -10.88
CA ALA A 306 -5.52 -11.87 -12.20
C ALA A 306 -5.29 -13.11 -13.06
N ASP A 307 -6.28 -13.41 -13.91
CA ASP A 307 -6.14 -14.33 -15.03
C ASP A 307 -6.27 -13.57 -16.37
N ASP A 308 -6.34 -14.30 -17.49
CA ASP A 308 -6.45 -13.69 -18.82
C ASP A 308 -7.77 -12.91 -19.02
N ASP A 309 -8.81 -13.18 -18.22
CA ASP A 309 -10.16 -12.64 -18.38
C ASP A 309 -10.57 -11.66 -17.27
N TYR A 310 -10.12 -11.88 -16.03
CA TYR A 310 -10.57 -11.14 -14.84
C TYR A 310 -9.43 -10.75 -13.90
N VAL A 311 -9.65 -9.62 -13.20
CA VAL A 311 -8.90 -9.22 -12.01
C VAL A 311 -9.77 -9.46 -10.78
N TYR A 312 -9.19 -10.07 -9.76
CA TYR A 312 -9.83 -10.38 -8.48
C TYR A 312 -9.15 -9.60 -7.37
N ALA A 313 -9.80 -8.56 -6.86
CA ALA A 313 -9.29 -7.70 -5.82
C ALA A 313 -9.95 -8.03 -4.48
N ALA A 314 -9.14 -8.28 -3.44
CA ALA A 314 -9.61 -8.60 -2.11
C ALA A 314 -9.24 -7.52 -1.10
N GLY A 315 -10.11 -7.32 -0.13
CA GLY A 315 -9.96 -6.26 0.84
C GLY A 315 -10.88 -6.44 2.03
N ARG A 316 -11.08 -5.33 2.75
CA ARG A 316 -12.10 -5.25 3.80
C ARG A 316 -12.96 -4.00 3.65
N THR A 317 -14.15 -4.05 4.22
CA THR A 317 -15.08 -2.92 4.33
C THR A 317 -15.66 -2.81 5.73
N PHE A 318 -15.85 -1.59 6.22
CA PHE A 318 -16.56 -1.33 7.50
C PHE A 318 -18.09 -1.30 7.31
N GLY A 319 -18.54 -0.99 6.10
CA GLY A 319 -19.96 -0.78 5.79
C GLY A 319 -20.55 -1.90 4.94
N ASN A 320 -21.66 -1.55 4.28
CA ASN A 320 -22.40 -2.43 3.40
C ASN A 320 -21.99 -2.16 1.95
N LEU A 321 -21.49 -3.17 1.24
CA LEU A 321 -21.50 -3.16 -0.22
C LEU A 321 -22.94 -3.30 -0.75
N PRO A 322 -23.23 -2.85 -1.98
CA PRO A 322 -24.56 -2.98 -2.57
C PRO A 322 -25.08 -4.43 -2.52
N GLY A 323 -26.18 -4.64 -1.79
CA GLY A 323 -26.83 -5.95 -1.63
C GLY A 323 -26.36 -6.80 -0.44
N PHE A 324 -25.40 -6.32 0.35
CA PHE A 324 -24.84 -7.02 1.50
C PHE A 324 -25.10 -6.29 2.82
N THR A 325 -24.84 -6.94 3.95
CA THR A 325 -24.95 -6.37 5.29
C THR A 325 -23.71 -6.73 6.08
N ASN A 326 -23.08 -5.73 6.69
CA ASN A 326 -21.89 -5.92 7.50
C ASN A 326 -22.18 -6.81 8.70
N ALA A 327 -21.45 -7.91 8.84
CA ALA A 327 -21.69 -8.92 9.87
C ALA A 327 -20.93 -8.65 11.17
N GLY A 328 -19.87 -7.83 11.12
CA GLY A 328 -18.96 -7.58 12.23
C GLY A 328 -18.53 -6.12 12.31
N ARG A 329 -17.26 -5.91 12.67
CA ARG A 329 -16.65 -4.58 12.57
C ARG A 329 -16.18 -4.32 11.15
N TRP A 330 -15.69 -5.36 10.50
CA TRP A 330 -15.10 -5.31 9.17
C TRP A 330 -15.46 -6.62 8.47
N ASP A 331 -15.94 -6.55 7.25
CA ASP A 331 -16.17 -7.74 6.43
C ASP A 331 -15.12 -7.80 5.32
N GLY A 332 -14.79 -9.02 4.91
CA GLY A 332 -13.97 -9.29 3.74
C GLY A 332 -14.77 -9.02 2.49
N ILE A 333 -14.08 -8.55 1.46
CA ILE A 333 -14.67 -8.34 0.14
C ILE A 333 -13.83 -8.98 -0.94
N ILE A 334 -14.49 -9.38 -2.03
CA ILE A 334 -13.84 -9.71 -3.30
C ILE A 334 -14.59 -8.96 -4.40
N LEU A 335 -13.87 -8.17 -5.18
CA LEU A 335 -14.35 -7.59 -6.43
C LEU A 335 -13.83 -8.42 -7.60
N LYS A 336 -14.70 -8.74 -8.56
CA LYS A 336 -14.34 -9.36 -9.82
C LYS A 336 -14.54 -8.36 -10.95
N ILE A 337 -13.45 -8.06 -11.65
CA ILE A 337 -13.38 -6.98 -12.63
C ILE A 337 -13.00 -7.59 -13.98
N ASP A 338 -13.72 -7.26 -15.04
CA ASP A 338 -13.36 -7.66 -16.40
C ASP A 338 -12.02 -7.02 -16.80
N ASN A 339 -11.03 -7.85 -17.14
CA ASN A 339 -9.67 -7.39 -17.42
C ASN A 339 -9.59 -6.52 -18.70
N GLN A 340 -10.52 -6.70 -19.65
CA GLN A 340 -10.52 -5.96 -20.91
C GLN A 340 -11.22 -4.61 -20.77
N THR A 341 -12.34 -4.55 -20.05
CA THR A 341 -13.18 -3.35 -19.97
C THR A 341 -13.02 -2.55 -18.69
N GLY A 342 -12.50 -3.15 -17.61
CA GLY A 342 -12.50 -2.56 -16.26
C GLY A 342 -13.88 -2.60 -15.58
N GLU A 343 -14.89 -3.25 -16.15
CA GLU A 343 -16.22 -3.32 -15.53
C GLU A 343 -16.20 -4.25 -14.31
N VAL A 344 -16.71 -3.80 -13.16
CA VAL A 344 -16.97 -4.68 -12.00
C VAL A 344 -18.16 -5.58 -12.36
N VAL A 345 -17.88 -6.86 -12.61
CA VAL A 345 -18.88 -7.83 -13.09
C VAL A 345 -19.53 -8.63 -11.97
N ASP A 346 -18.88 -8.74 -10.81
CA ASP A 346 -19.41 -9.40 -9.62
C ASP A 346 -18.68 -8.92 -8.36
N TRP A 347 -19.33 -9.04 -7.20
CA TRP A 347 -18.71 -8.76 -5.91
C TRP A 347 -19.37 -9.57 -4.80
N THR A 348 -18.59 -9.89 -3.77
CA THR A 348 -19.10 -10.50 -2.55
C THR A 348 -18.56 -9.81 -1.32
N GLN A 349 -19.36 -9.80 -0.26
CA GLN A 349 -18.97 -9.38 1.07
C GLN A 349 -19.26 -10.53 2.04
N PHE A 350 -18.27 -10.90 2.85
CA PHE A 350 -18.32 -12.06 3.72
C PHE A 350 -17.59 -11.78 5.03
N GLY A 351 -18.11 -12.33 6.12
CA GLY A 351 -17.55 -12.08 7.44
C GLY A 351 -18.42 -12.68 8.52
N THR A 352 -17.97 -12.53 9.76
CA THR A 352 -18.73 -12.90 10.94
C THR A 352 -18.60 -11.79 11.96
N SER A 353 -19.44 -11.79 13.00
CA SER A 353 -19.33 -10.82 14.09
C SER A 353 -18.06 -10.95 14.96
N VAL A 354 -17.14 -11.85 14.61
CA VAL A 354 -15.90 -12.14 15.34
C VAL A 354 -14.66 -11.98 14.43
N ILE A 355 -14.81 -12.17 13.12
CA ILE A 355 -13.71 -12.08 12.16
C ILE A 355 -13.81 -10.75 11.44
N ASP A 356 -12.81 -9.90 11.64
CA ASP A 356 -12.84 -8.51 11.20
C ASP A 356 -11.65 -8.17 10.24
N GLY A 357 -10.70 -9.06 10.00
CA GLY A 357 -9.53 -8.82 9.15
C GLY A 357 -9.61 -9.66 7.89
N PHE A 358 -9.38 -9.06 6.72
CA PHE A 358 -9.24 -9.76 5.43
C PHE A 358 -8.19 -9.03 4.62
N GLY A 359 -7.32 -9.77 3.90
CA GLY A 359 -6.12 -9.18 3.32
C GLY A 359 -5.73 -9.79 1.97
N ASN A 360 -5.00 -10.90 2.01
CA ASN A 360 -4.36 -11.44 0.81
C ASN A 360 -5.28 -12.38 0.03
N ILE A 361 -5.07 -12.45 -1.29
CA ILE A 361 -5.80 -13.31 -2.22
C ILE A 361 -4.86 -14.02 -3.20
N THR A 362 -5.13 -15.29 -3.51
CA THR A 362 -4.41 -16.02 -4.58
C THR A 362 -5.38 -16.88 -5.38
N LEU A 363 -5.14 -16.97 -6.68
CA LEU A 363 -5.85 -17.88 -7.59
C LEU A 363 -5.13 -19.24 -7.64
N ASP A 364 -5.89 -20.34 -7.73
CA ASP A 364 -5.33 -21.67 -7.95
C ASP A 364 -5.42 -22.15 -9.40
N ASP A 365 -4.78 -23.29 -9.65
CA ASP A 365 -4.76 -23.96 -10.96
C ASP A 365 -6.08 -24.66 -11.34
N ALA A 366 -7.15 -24.45 -10.57
CA ALA A 366 -8.49 -24.98 -10.82
C ALA A 366 -9.57 -23.88 -10.90
N GLY A 367 -9.21 -22.60 -10.85
CA GLY A 367 -10.15 -21.47 -10.92
C GLY A 367 -10.86 -21.20 -9.59
N ASN A 368 -10.19 -21.40 -8.46
CA ASN A 368 -10.68 -21.00 -7.15
C ASN A 368 -9.79 -19.90 -6.54
N LEU A 369 -10.40 -19.04 -5.75
CA LEU A 369 -9.71 -18.00 -4.99
C LEU A 369 -9.54 -18.45 -3.54
N PHE A 370 -8.36 -18.21 -2.98
CA PHE A 370 -8.11 -18.34 -1.54
C PHE A 370 -7.91 -16.95 -0.94
N VAL A 371 -8.60 -16.67 0.16
CA VAL A 371 -8.48 -15.40 0.89
C VAL A 371 -8.09 -15.68 2.33
N SER A 372 -7.21 -14.83 2.87
CA SER A 372 -6.78 -14.85 4.27
C SER A 372 -7.46 -13.77 5.10
N GLY A 373 -7.75 -14.09 6.36
CA GLY A 373 -8.35 -13.17 7.31
C GLY A 373 -7.99 -13.43 8.78
N ALA A 374 -8.28 -12.47 9.66
CA ALA A 374 -7.95 -12.48 11.08
C ALA A 374 -9.12 -11.96 11.94
N GLY A 375 -9.33 -12.51 13.14
CA GLY A 375 -10.32 -12.00 14.10
C GLY A 375 -9.81 -10.83 14.92
N ALA A 376 -10.71 -9.94 15.35
CA ALA A 376 -10.33 -8.83 16.22
C ALA A 376 -10.16 -9.28 17.68
N PRO A 377 -9.18 -8.73 18.42
CA PRO A 377 -9.16 -8.85 19.87
C PRO A 377 -10.32 -8.04 20.45
N GLN A 378 -11.06 -8.66 21.37
CA GLN A 378 -12.09 -7.97 22.10
C GLN A 378 -11.56 -6.84 22.97
N VAL A 379 -12.19 -5.67 22.86
CA VAL A 379 -11.97 -4.62 23.87
C VAL A 379 -13.26 -4.18 24.59
N LEU A 380 -14.46 -4.63 24.20
CA LEU A 380 -15.69 -4.21 24.93
C LEU A 380 -16.73 -5.29 25.35
N MET A 381 -16.71 -6.56 24.90
CA MET A 381 -17.89 -7.45 25.07
C MET A 381 -17.72 -8.91 25.59
N GLY A 382 -16.57 -9.37 26.08
CA GLY A 382 -16.46 -10.62 26.88
C GLY A 382 -16.66 -12.00 26.19
N ILE A 383 -16.39 -12.10 24.89
CA ILE A 383 -16.29 -13.26 23.99
C ILE A 383 -14.83 -13.37 23.48
N GLY A 384 -13.96 -14.07 24.19
CA GLY A 384 -12.59 -14.28 23.69
C GLY A 384 -12.61 -15.10 22.40
N ASP A 385 -11.87 -14.66 21.37
CA ASP A 385 -10.97 -15.56 20.64
C ASP A 385 -10.17 -14.82 19.55
N PRO A 386 -8.86 -15.09 19.43
CA PRO A 386 -8.15 -14.87 18.20
C PRO A 386 -8.42 -16.07 17.27
N TYR A 387 -9.22 -15.85 16.22
CA TYR A 387 -9.41 -16.82 15.13
C TYR A 387 -8.70 -16.33 13.88
N PHE A 388 -8.24 -17.26 13.06
CA PHE A 388 -7.79 -16.99 11.70
C PHE A 388 -8.75 -17.59 10.72
N LEU A 389 -8.91 -16.94 9.59
CA LEU A 389 -9.75 -17.43 8.52
C LEU A 389 -8.90 -17.69 7.30
N VAL A 390 -9.03 -18.90 6.77
CA VAL A 390 -8.77 -19.13 5.35
C VAL A 390 -10.10 -19.48 4.72
N ALA A 391 -10.43 -18.82 3.62
CA ALA A 391 -11.64 -19.06 2.87
C ALA A 391 -11.30 -19.39 1.42
N LYS A 392 -12.10 -20.28 0.82
CA LYS A 392 -12.00 -20.68 -0.58
C LYS A 392 -13.29 -20.32 -1.30
N PHE A 393 -13.16 -19.66 -2.45
CA PHE A 393 -14.27 -19.23 -3.29
C PHE A 393 -14.13 -19.80 -4.70
N ASP A 394 -15.25 -20.03 -5.36
CA ASP A 394 -15.26 -20.28 -6.80
C ASP A 394 -15.00 -18.95 -7.54
N ALA A 395 -13.98 -18.88 -8.41
CA ALA A 395 -13.63 -17.64 -9.08
C ALA A 395 -14.63 -17.25 -10.18
N ALA A 396 -15.46 -18.18 -10.65
CA ALA A 396 -16.48 -17.91 -11.65
C ALA A 396 -17.70 -17.24 -11.02
N THR A 397 -18.15 -17.70 -9.85
CA THR A 397 -19.40 -17.23 -9.20
C THR A 397 -19.20 -16.43 -7.92
N LEU A 398 -17.97 -16.33 -7.40
CA LEU A 398 -17.66 -15.79 -6.07
C LEU A 398 -18.43 -16.47 -4.93
N ASP A 399 -18.95 -17.68 -5.15
CA ASP A 399 -19.60 -18.46 -4.10
C ASP A 399 -18.54 -19.00 -3.12
N LEU A 400 -18.80 -18.82 -1.83
CA LEU A 400 -17.99 -19.43 -0.78
C LEU A 400 -18.10 -20.96 -0.85
N ILE A 401 -16.97 -21.65 -1.08
CA ILE A 401 -16.89 -23.10 -1.10
C ILE A 401 -16.72 -23.64 0.32
N TRP A 402 -15.75 -23.09 1.05
CA TRP A 402 -15.55 -23.35 2.47
C TRP A 402 -14.84 -22.19 3.12
N GLU A 403 -15.06 -22.05 4.42
CA GLU A 403 -14.29 -21.20 5.31
C GLU A 403 -13.79 -22.07 6.47
N SER A 404 -12.57 -21.82 6.93
CA SER A 404 -11.95 -22.57 8.01
C SER A 404 -11.46 -21.62 9.09
N PRO A 405 -12.21 -21.45 10.18
CA PRO A 405 -11.72 -20.75 11.35
C PRO A 405 -10.70 -21.62 12.09
N GLU A 406 -9.49 -21.11 12.31
CA GLU A 406 -8.49 -21.74 13.15
C GLU A 406 -8.27 -20.98 14.45
N THR A 407 -8.23 -21.69 15.56
CA THR A 407 -7.68 -21.16 16.81
C THR A 407 -6.20 -20.90 16.65
N VAL A 408 -5.72 -19.74 17.10
CA VAL A 408 -4.28 -19.42 17.03
C VAL A 408 -3.43 -20.45 17.77
N LEU A 409 -2.14 -20.51 17.41
CA LEU A 409 -1.07 -21.12 18.22
C LEU A 409 -1.36 -20.92 19.72
N PRO A 410 -1.33 -22.00 20.53
CA PRO A 410 -1.71 -21.94 21.93
C PRO A 410 -1.05 -20.77 22.66
N ASN A 411 -1.86 -20.03 23.42
CA ASN A 411 -1.46 -18.90 24.26
C ASN A 411 -1.09 -17.58 23.55
N THR A 412 -1.39 -17.47 22.27
CA THR A 412 -1.31 -16.19 21.57
C THR A 412 -2.34 -15.21 22.11
N GLN A 413 -1.91 -13.97 22.35
CA GLN A 413 -2.77 -12.88 22.81
C GLN A 413 -3.28 -12.02 21.65
N ARG A 414 -2.46 -11.83 20.61
CA ARG A 414 -2.78 -11.04 19.41
C ARG A 414 -2.11 -11.65 18.21
N ALA A 415 -2.72 -11.56 17.04
CA ALA A 415 -2.12 -11.99 15.79
C ALA A 415 -2.77 -11.30 14.59
N ALA A 416 -2.01 -11.18 13.51
CA ALA A 416 -2.50 -10.84 12.18
C ALA A 416 -1.84 -11.80 11.18
N GLU A 417 -2.54 -12.90 10.85
CA GLU A 417 -2.09 -13.91 9.87
C GLU A 417 -2.37 -13.51 8.41
N SER A 418 -3.05 -12.39 8.16
CA SER A 418 -3.48 -11.98 6.83
C SER A 418 -2.66 -10.82 6.26
N TRP A 419 -1.44 -10.56 6.76
CA TRP A 419 -0.62 -9.43 6.30
C TRP A 419 0.72 -9.83 5.67
N GLY A 420 1.10 -11.11 5.75
CA GLY A 420 2.37 -11.62 5.24
C GLY A 420 2.28 -12.40 3.93
N GLY A 421 1.19 -12.23 3.16
CA GLY A 421 0.94 -12.91 1.90
C GLY A 421 0.21 -14.25 2.04
N ILE A 422 -0.40 -14.67 0.93
CA ILE A 422 -0.97 -16.01 0.72
C ILE A 422 -0.48 -16.52 -0.64
N THR A 423 0.03 -17.75 -0.70
CA THR A 423 0.57 -18.31 -1.95
C THR A 423 0.04 -19.72 -2.17
N TYR A 424 -0.59 -19.96 -3.32
CA TYR A 424 -0.95 -21.29 -3.75
C TYR A 424 0.25 -22.00 -4.36
N LEU A 425 0.51 -23.24 -3.92
CA LEU A 425 1.55 -24.11 -4.44
C LEU A 425 0.89 -25.28 -5.17
N PRO A 426 0.94 -25.33 -6.52
CA PRO A 426 0.29 -26.38 -7.30
C PRO A 426 0.70 -27.80 -6.88
N GLY A 427 -0.30 -28.68 -6.84
CA GLY A 427 -0.12 -30.10 -6.55
C GLY A 427 -0.27 -30.98 -7.77
N ALA A 428 -0.25 -32.31 -7.56
CA ALA A 428 -0.55 -33.26 -8.63
C ALA A 428 -2.03 -33.23 -9.08
N THR A 429 -2.92 -32.72 -8.23
CA THR A 429 -4.35 -32.56 -8.49
C THR A 429 -4.67 -31.07 -8.46
N PRO A 430 -5.21 -30.49 -9.56
CA PRO A 430 -5.61 -29.09 -9.59
C PRO A 430 -6.56 -28.73 -8.45
N GLY A 431 -6.35 -27.56 -7.85
CA GLY A 431 -7.09 -27.01 -6.71
C GLY A 431 -6.91 -27.75 -5.39
N ASN A 432 -5.99 -28.72 -5.32
CA ASN A 432 -5.68 -29.50 -4.13
C ASN A 432 -4.16 -29.60 -3.87
N GLY A 433 -3.44 -28.53 -4.21
CA GLY A 433 -2.04 -28.31 -3.84
C GLY A 433 -1.85 -27.99 -2.35
N LYS A 434 -0.84 -27.16 -2.07
CA LYS A 434 -0.62 -26.57 -0.74
C LYS A 434 -0.91 -25.08 -0.76
N LEU A 435 -1.12 -24.52 0.42
CA LEU A 435 -1.29 -23.09 0.62
C LEU A 435 -0.27 -22.63 1.67
N LEU A 436 0.51 -21.61 1.34
CA LEU A 436 1.42 -20.92 2.25
C LEU A 436 0.74 -19.64 2.75
N LEU A 437 0.83 -19.39 4.05
CA LEU A 437 0.32 -18.19 4.70
C LEU A 437 1.42 -17.58 5.57
N GLY A 438 1.54 -16.25 5.56
CA GLY A 438 2.47 -15.52 6.41
C GLY A 438 1.81 -14.39 7.22
N GLY A 439 2.39 -14.05 8.36
CA GLY A 439 1.94 -12.92 9.18
C GLY A 439 2.71 -12.79 10.49
N TRP A 440 2.07 -12.28 11.53
CA TRP A 440 2.67 -12.14 12.86
C TRP A 440 1.73 -12.44 14.03
N PHE A 441 2.28 -12.70 15.21
CA PHE A 441 1.58 -12.95 16.46
C PHE A 441 2.37 -12.50 17.70
N ILE A 442 1.70 -12.38 18.86
CA ILE A 442 2.31 -12.07 20.18
C ILE A 442 1.93 -13.17 21.18
N ASP A 443 2.92 -13.85 21.76
CA ASP A 443 2.75 -14.90 22.78
C ASP A 443 3.40 -14.53 24.12
N ASN A 444 2.57 -14.21 25.12
CA ASN A 444 3.07 -13.78 26.44
C ASN A 444 3.26 -14.91 27.48
N THR A 445 3.31 -16.18 27.09
CA THR A 445 3.41 -17.31 28.04
C THR A 445 4.67 -17.34 28.89
N ALA A 446 5.79 -16.88 28.34
CA ALA A 446 7.09 -16.89 29.00
C ALA A 446 7.50 -15.53 29.59
N GLY A 447 6.60 -14.53 29.56
CA GLY A 447 6.86 -13.13 29.88
C GLY A 447 6.50 -12.21 28.70
N PRO A 448 6.67 -10.88 28.84
CA PRO A 448 6.44 -9.95 27.75
C PRO A 448 7.40 -10.25 26.58
N VAL A 449 6.84 -10.61 25.44
CA VAL A 449 7.56 -10.69 24.16
C VAL A 449 6.93 -9.70 23.18
N GLY A 450 7.72 -9.21 22.22
CA GLY A 450 7.16 -8.41 21.15
C GLY A 450 6.55 -9.29 20.04
N ALA A 451 6.14 -8.67 18.94
CA ALA A 451 5.54 -9.38 17.81
C ALA A 451 6.55 -10.33 17.14
N GLN A 452 6.09 -11.53 16.82
CA GLN A 452 6.84 -12.59 16.14
C GLN A 452 6.18 -12.87 14.79
N GLY A 453 6.97 -12.93 13.73
CA GLY A 453 6.54 -13.38 12.44
C GLY A 453 6.25 -14.88 12.45
N PHE A 454 5.44 -15.36 11.51
CA PHE A 454 5.29 -16.78 11.29
C PHE A 454 4.96 -17.10 9.83
N LEU A 455 5.14 -18.37 9.48
CA LEU A 455 4.66 -19.00 8.25
C LEU A 455 3.87 -20.26 8.60
N ALA A 456 2.82 -20.55 7.84
CA ALA A 456 2.01 -21.75 7.98
C ALA A 456 1.76 -22.41 6.62
N LEU A 457 1.89 -23.74 6.58
CA LEU A 457 1.57 -24.54 5.40
C LEU A 457 0.28 -25.33 5.62
N TYR A 458 -0.54 -25.36 4.59
CA TYR A 458 -1.80 -26.10 4.55
C TYR A 458 -1.85 -27.08 3.38
N ASP A 459 -2.57 -28.18 3.55
CA ASP A 459 -2.93 -29.11 2.48
C ASP A 459 -4.43 -29.47 2.52
N GLN A 460 -4.86 -30.42 1.68
CA GLN A 460 -6.25 -30.90 1.59
C GLN A 460 -7.27 -29.83 1.15
N LEU A 461 -6.83 -28.88 0.31
CA LEU A 461 -7.61 -27.72 -0.12
C LEU A 461 -8.88 -28.05 -0.94
N GLY A 462 -8.97 -29.26 -1.51
CA GLY A 462 -10.15 -29.74 -2.22
C GLY A 462 -11.26 -30.34 -1.34
N GLY A 463 -11.04 -30.42 -0.02
CA GLY A 463 -12.01 -30.95 0.95
C GLY A 463 -12.96 -29.89 1.53
N ASN A 464 -13.56 -30.17 2.69
CA ASN A 464 -14.47 -29.24 3.41
C ASN A 464 -13.70 -28.32 4.37
N GLY A 465 -12.47 -27.95 4.02
CA GLY A 465 -11.55 -27.19 4.86
C GLY A 465 -10.12 -27.71 4.75
N PRO A 466 -9.12 -26.82 4.85
CA PRO A 466 -7.73 -27.14 4.73
C PRO A 466 -7.23 -27.78 6.04
N ARG A 467 -6.06 -28.44 5.98
CA ARG A 467 -5.36 -28.93 7.16
C ARG A 467 -4.01 -28.23 7.27
N ARG A 468 -3.77 -27.53 8.38
CA ARG A 468 -2.45 -27.01 8.73
C ARG A 468 -1.49 -28.17 8.98
N ILE A 469 -0.39 -28.23 8.22
CA ILE A 469 0.60 -29.31 8.28
C ILE A 469 1.92 -28.90 8.91
N GLU A 470 2.27 -27.62 8.90
CA GLU A 470 3.53 -27.13 9.47
C GLU A 470 3.48 -25.63 9.79
N THR A 471 4.32 -25.20 10.73
CA THR A 471 4.48 -23.80 11.13
C THR A 471 5.93 -23.45 11.45
N ALA A 472 6.39 -22.29 11.00
CA ALA A 472 7.64 -21.70 11.44
C ALA A 472 7.40 -20.35 12.12
N THR A 473 8.12 -20.10 13.20
CA THR A 473 8.17 -18.79 13.88
C THR A 473 9.43 -18.06 13.48
N ILE A 474 9.31 -16.76 13.20
CA ILE A 474 10.37 -15.82 12.87
C ILE A 474 10.37 -14.77 13.97
N GLY A 475 11.31 -14.86 14.91
CA GLY A 475 11.34 -13.98 16.06
C GLY A 475 12.75 -13.79 16.60
N SER A 476 13.02 -12.56 17.02
CA SER A 476 14.25 -12.14 17.65
C SER A 476 14.09 -12.11 19.19
N PRO A 477 15.18 -12.26 19.97
CA PRO A 477 15.07 -12.29 21.42
C PRO A 477 14.63 -10.95 22.02
N GLY A 478 13.69 -11.00 22.98
CA GLY A 478 13.29 -9.87 23.81
C GLY A 478 12.01 -9.20 23.35
N PHE A 479 11.78 -7.97 23.80
CA PHE A 479 10.64 -7.18 23.38
C PHE A 479 10.96 -6.49 22.05
N ARG A 480 10.74 -7.20 20.95
CA ARG A 480 11.09 -6.80 19.59
C ARG A 480 9.95 -7.09 18.63
N ALA A 481 9.88 -6.31 17.59
CA ALA A 481 8.93 -6.50 16.51
C ALA A 481 9.60 -7.27 15.40
N ASP A 482 9.03 -8.41 15.02
CA ASP A 482 9.39 -9.19 13.85
C ASP A 482 8.11 -9.44 13.06
N TRP A 483 8.01 -8.91 11.84
CA TRP A 483 6.82 -9.02 11.00
C TRP A 483 7.15 -9.62 9.65
N VAL A 484 6.32 -10.56 9.19
CA VAL A 484 6.31 -11.03 7.80
C VAL A 484 5.27 -10.20 7.04
N TRP A 485 5.72 -9.59 5.95
CA TRP A 485 4.88 -8.74 5.08
C TRP A 485 4.63 -9.35 3.70
N GLY A 486 5.51 -10.24 3.25
CA GLY A 486 5.32 -11.00 2.02
C GLY A 486 5.93 -12.38 2.13
N SER A 487 5.34 -13.35 1.43
CA SER A 487 5.85 -14.71 1.34
C SER A 487 5.53 -15.32 -0.02
N THR A 488 6.39 -16.23 -0.47
CA THR A 488 6.27 -16.93 -1.76
C THR A 488 7.08 -18.22 -1.73
N ALA A 489 7.08 -18.99 -2.82
CA ALA A 489 7.92 -20.17 -2.96
C ALA A 489 8.46 -20.32 -4.38
N ASP A 490 9.61 -20.97 -4.50
CA ASP A 490 10.18 -21.30 -5.81
C ASP A 490 9.59 -22.60 -6.39
N ALA A 491 9.96 -22.91 -7.64
CA ALA A 491 9.50 -24.12 -8.33
C ALA A 491 9.95 -25.44 -7.68
N ASP A 492 11.02 -25.42 -6.88
CA ASP A 492 11.47 -26.57 -6.08
C ASP A 492 10.70 -26.69 -4.74
N GLY A 493 9.84 -25.71 -4.44
CA GLY A 493 9.04 -25.61 -3.24
C GLY A 493 9.77 -25.02 -2.04
N ASN A 494 10.97 -24.46 -2.20
CA ASN A 494 11.62 -23.71 -1.13
C ASN A 494 10.80 -22.46 -0.85
N ILE A 495 10.67 -22.12 0.44
CA ILE A 495 9.77 -21.07 0.89
C ILE A 495 10.58 -19.84 1.27
N TYR A 496 10.09 -18.68 0.86
CA TYR A 496 10.73 -17.40 1.12
C TYR A 496 9.74 -16.47 1.81
N ALA A 497 10.24 -15.66 2.74
CA ALA A 497 9.48 -14.59 3.36
C ALA A 497 10.34 -13.35 3.54
N ALA A 498 9.72 -12.19 3.42
CA ALA A 498 10.34 -10.89 3.58
C ALA A 498 9.58 -10.07 4.63
N GLY A 499 10.29 -9.18 5.30
CA GLY A 499 9.70 -8.46 6.42
C GLY A 499 10.56 -7.39 7.08
N TYR A 500 10.22 -7.12 8.34
CA TYR A 500 10.81 -6.10 9.21
C TYR A 500 11.19 -6.67 10.58
N THR A 501 12.31 -6.25 11.14
CA THR A 501 12.72 -6.59 12.51
C THR A 501 13.33 -5.39 13.27
N THR A 502 12.96 -5.17 14.54
CA THR A 502 13.71 -4.28 15.45
C THR A 502 14.82 -5.02 16.23
N GLY A 503 14.95 -6.33 15.98
CA GLY A 503 15.85 -7.21 16.69
C GLY A 503 17.00 -7.74 15.84
N ASN A 504 17.60 -8.83 16.32
CA ASN A 504 18.72 -9.51 15.66
C ASN A 504 18.26 -10.89 15.18
N LEU A 505 17.93 -10.99 13.90
CA LEU A 505 17.63 -12.25 13.20
C LEU A 505 18.87 -12.80 12.47
N ALA A 506 19.73 -11.94 11.92
CA ALA A 506 20.88 -12.34 11.11
C ALA A 506 22.11 -11.42 11.22
N GLY A 507 22.23 -10.62 12.28
CA GLY A 507 23.28 -9.61 12.40
C GLY A 507 23.00 -8.57 13.48
N ALA A 508 23.99 -7.76 13.83
CA ALA A 508 23.73 -6.62 14.72
C ALA A 508 22.80 -5.63 14.00
N PRO A 509 21.68 -5.20 14.62
CA PRO A 509 20.74 -4.29 13.97
C PRO A 509 21.41 -2.96 13.63
N GLY A 510 21.06 -2.38 12.49
CA GLY A 510 21.66 -1.16 11.94
C GLY A 510 21.18 0.12 12.64
N GLY A 511 19.90 0.14 13.07
CA GLY A 511 19.23 1.35 13.50
C GLY A 511 17.89 1.11 14.19
N GLU A 512 16.85 1.81 13.72
CA GLU A 512 15.50 1.81 14.29
C GLU A 512 14.73 0.51 13.97
N GLY A 513 15.03 -0.11 12.82
CA GLY A 513 14.61 -1.46 12.48
C GLY A 513 15.03 -1.82 11.06
N ASP A 514 15.33 -3.09 10.82
CA ASP A 514 15.95 -3.56 9.59
C ASP A 514 14.97 -4.40 8.75
N ALA A 515 15.17 -4.41 7.44
CA ALA A 515 14.50 -5.34 6.54
C ALA A 515 15.12 -6.74 6.66
N PHE A 516 14.33 -7.80 6.46
CA PHE A 516 14.86 -9.17 6.39
C PHE A 516 14.26 -9.99 5.24
N ILE A 517 15.01 -11.01 4.85
CA ILE A 517 14.57 -12.12 4.00
C ILE A 517 14.94 -13.42 4.71
N VAL A 518 14.05 -14.41 4.66
CA VAL A 518 14.33 -15.76 5.14
C VAL A 518 13.98 -16.80 4.08
N LYS A 519 14.89 -17.74 3.85
CA LYS A 519 14.66 -18.94 3.05
C LYS A 519 14.50 -20.16 3.95
N TYR A 520 13.50 -20.98 3.64
CA TYR A 520 13.23 -22.28 4.25
C TYR A 520 13.21 -23.38 3.18
N ASN A 521 13.43 -24.61 3.63
CA ASN A 521 13.11 -25.80 2.84
C ASN A 521 11.57 -25.95 2.66
N PRO A 522 11.09 -26.82 1.75
CA PRO A 522 9.65 -27.04 1.52
C PRO A 522 8.84 -27.57 2.72
N ASP A 523 9.51 -27.96 3.80
CA ASP A 523 8.95 -28.40 5.07
C ASP A 523 9.09 -27.32 6.17
N LEU A 524 9.33 -26.06 5.81
CA LEU A 524 9.63 -24.96 6.74
C LEU A 524 10.83 -25.23 7.67
N GLY A 525 11.71 -26.17 7.30
CA GLY A 525 12.95 -26.47 8.01
C GLY A 525 14.14 -25.63 7.53
N ASN A 526 15.22 -25.64 8.31
CA ASN A 526 16.53 -25.09 7.94
C ASN A 526 16.51 -23.60 7.48
N PRO A 527 16.00 -22.68 8.32
CA PRO A 527 15.95 -21.26 7.98
C PRO A 527 17.34 -20.69 7.69
N ARG A 528 17.41 -19.81 6.68
CA ARG A 528 18.56 -18.95 6.42
C ARG A 528 18.07 -17.52 6.29
N PHE A 529 18.59 -16.64 7.16
CA PHE A 529 18.21 -15.24 7.19
C PHE A 529 19.26 -14.36 6.52
N VAL A 530 18.78 -13.30 5.88
CA VAL A 530 19.53 -12.10 5.52
C VAL A 530 18.81 -10.92 6.17
N GLN A 531 19.55 -10.08 6.89
CA GLN A 531 19.06 -8.87 7.54
C GLN A 531 19.86 -7.68 7.02
N ILE A 532 19.17 -6.62 6.58
CA ILE A 532 19.76 -5.47 5.88
C ILE A 532 19.09 -4.21 6.44
N GLY A 533 19.90 -3.27 6.92
CA GLY A 533 19.41 -2.00 7.46
C GLY A 533 20.46 -0.89 7.44
N SER A 534 19.99 0.34 7.62
CA SER A 534 20.76 1.57 7.82
C SER A 534 20.67 2.01 9.28
N ASP A 535 20.99 3.27 9.62
CA ASP A 535 20.72 3.82 10.96
C ASP A 535 19.24 4.21 11.17
N LYS A 536 18.41 4.08 10.14
CA LYS A 536 16.98 4.36 10.11
C LYS A 536 16.13 3.08 10.08
N SER A 537 14.85 3.22 9.75
CA SER A 537 13.91 2.10 9.62
C SER A 537 13.79 1.66 8.16
N GLU A 538 13.91 0.36 7.92
CA GLU A 538 13.76 -0.28 6.61
C GLU A 538 12.86 -1.49 6.68
N ARG A 539 12.02 -1.70 5.68
CA ARG A 539 11.23 -2.95 5.57
C ARG A 539 11.07 -3.40 4.14
N PHE A 540 11.02 -4.72 3.95
CA PHE A 540 10.52 -5.32 2.72
C PHE A 540 9.04 -5.65 2.89
N ARG A 541 8.23 -5.21 1.91
CA ARG A 541 6.78 -5.34 1.91
C ARG A 541 6.28 -6.39 0.92
N SER A 542 6.98 -6.56 -0.20
CA SER A 542 6.66 -7.55 -1.24
C SER A 542 7.89 -8.39 -1.60
N ILE A 543 7.65 -9.62 -2.04
CA ILE A 543 8.65 -10.59 -2.48
C ILE A 543 8.09 -11.45 -3.62
N GLU A 544 8.83 -11.56 -4.72
CA GLU A 544 8.52 -12.48 -5.83
C GLU A 544 9.78 -13.15 -6.37
N ILE A 545 9.59 -14.20 -7.16
CA ILE A 545 10.68 -15.02 -7.71
C ILE A 545 10.47 -15.15 -9.22
N ASP A 546 11.52 -14.88 -10.01
CA ASP A 546 11.47 -15.09 -11.45
C ASP A 546 11.64 -16.57 -11.84
N ASP A 547 11.42 -16.89 -13.12
CA ASP A 547 11.58 -18.25 -13.67
C ASP A 547 13.01 -18.80 -13.58
N LEU A 548 14.00 -17.95 -13.30
CA LEU A 548 15.40 -18.33 -13.11
C LEU A 548 15.75 -18.61 -11.64
N GLY A 549 14.80 -18.37 -10.72
CA GLY A 549 15.00 -18.53 -9.28
C GLY A 549 15.70 -17.34 -8.61
N ASN A 550 15.74 -16.18 -9.27
CA ASN A 550 16.17 -14.94 -8.62
C ASN A 550 15.03 -14.39 -7.78
N ILE A 551 15.35 -13.94 -6.57
CA ILE A 551 14.40 -13.36 -5.63
C ILE A 551 14.44 -11.84 -5.74
N PHE A 552 13.28 -11.23 -5.93
CA PHE A 552 13.10 -9.78 -5.92
C PHE A 552 12.32 -9.39 -4.68
N VAL A 553 12.78 -8.37 -3.97
CA VAL A 553 12.06 -7.78 -2.84
C VAL A 553 11.97 -6.27 -3.01
N SER A 554 10.85 -5.70 -2.56
CA SER A 554 10.59 -4.26 -2.58
C SER A 554 10.01 -3.83 -1.25
N GLY A 555 10.28 -2.58 -0.89
CA GLY A 555 9.68 -1.91 0.24
C GLY A 555 10.19 -0.47 0.30
N HIS A 556 10.49 0.01 1.51
CA HIS A 556 10.93 1.39 1.69
C HIS A 556 11.97 1.55 2.80
N THR A 557 12.71 2.67 2.75
CA THR A 557 13.73 3.07 3.72
C THR A 557 13.64 4.56 4.05
N TYR A 558 13.78 4.90 5.33
CA TYR A 558 13.95 6.29 5.78
C TYR A 558 15.41 6.77 5.77
N GLY A 559 16.34 5.96 5.28
CA GLY A 559 17.78 6.24 5.31
C GLY A 559 18.51 5.92 4.01
N ASP A 560 19.84 5.92 4.08
CA ASP A 560 20.73 5.65 2.95
C ASP A 560 21.04 4.15 2.86
N LEU A 561 20.11 3.35 2.31
CA LEU A 561 20.22 1.88 2.28
C LEU A 561 20.86 1.35 0.98
N ALA A 562 20.23 1.66 -0.15
CA ALA A 562 20.64 1.24 -1.48
C ALA A 562 20.93 2.43 -2.42
N GLY A 563 20.91 3.64 -1.87
CA GLY A 563 21.18 4.92 -2.50
C GLY A 563 21.18 6.03 -1.44
N THR A 564 20.99 7.27 -1.87
CA THR A 564 20.85 8.42 -0.96
C THR A 564 19.37 8.79 -0.87
N ASN A 565 18.85 8.91 0.34
CA ASN A 565 17.52 9.49 0.58
C ASN A 565 17.57 11.00 0.34
N LEU A 566 16.67 11.52 -0.50
CA LEU A 566 16.69 12.92 -0.91
C LEU A 566 16.11 13.86 0.16
N ASP A 567 15.34 13.33 1.12
CA ASP A 567 14.93 14.06 2.31
C ASP A 567 16.04 14.02 3.38
N ASP A 568 16.82 15.10 3.44
CA ASP A 568 17.86 15.30 4.46
C ASP A 568 17.32 15.24 5.91
N SER A 569 16.00 15.32 6.12
CA SER A 569 15.40 15.23 7.45
C SER A 569 15.26 13.79 7.96
N GLY A 570 15.30 12.80 7.05
CA GLY A 570 15.12 11.38 7.36
C GLY A 570 13.75 11.08 7.95
N LEU A 571 12.72 11.80 7.48
CA LEU A 571 11.32 11.71 7.90
C LEU A 571 10.42 11.14 6.81
N THR A 572 10.89 11.09 5.57
CA THR A 572 10.18 10.46 4.46
C THR A 572 10.94 9.26 3.93
N ALA A 573 10.20 8.26 3.45
CA ALA A 573 10.79 7.04 2.94
C ALA A 573 10.95 7.03 1.41
N ASP A 574 12.06 6.45 0.94
CA ASP A 574 12.27 6.10 -0.48
C ASP A 574 11.87 4.66 -0.74
N VAL A 575 11.55 4.33 -1.99
CA VAL A 575 11.42 2.94 -2.45
C VAL A 575 12.79 2.27 -2.50
N VAL A 576 12.87 1.02 -2.03
CA VAL A 576 14.05 0.15 -2.20
C VAL A 576 13.68 -1.15 -2.88
N ILE A 577 14.56 -1.62 -3.76
CA ILE A 577 14.43 -2.90 -4.47
C ILE A 577 15.75 -3.64 -4.40
N TYR A 578 15.69 -4.93 -4.10
CA TYR A 578 16.84 -5.82 -4.13
C TYR A 578 16.54 -7.04 -4.99
N LYS A 579 17.58 -7.53 -5.67
CA LYS A 579 17.61 -8.81 -6.37
C LYS A 579 18.65 -9.71 -5.71
N PHE A 580 18.26 -10.95 -5.41
CA PHE A 580 19.13 -11.99 -4.87
C PHE A 580 19.12 -13.23 -5.77
N ASP A 581 20.19 -14.03 -5.69
CA ASP A 581 20.16 -15.39 -6.21
C ASP A 581 19.43 -16.34 -5.26
N SER A 582 19.21 -17.59 -5.70
CA SER A 582 18.55 -18.63 -4.92
C SER A 582 19.26 -19.00 -3.60
N ASP A 583 20.53 -18.63 -3.41
CA ASP A 583 21.34 -18.81 -2.20
C ASP A 583 21.32 -17.57 -1.29
N LEU A 584 20.45 -16.59 -1.59
CA LEU A 584 20.32 -15.30 -0.92
C LEU A 584 21.60 -14.44 -0.99
N GLN A 585 22.39 -14.57 -2.06
CA GLN A 585 23.46 -13.60 -2.34
C GLN A 585 22.88 -12.42 -3.11
N GLU A 586 23.18 -11.19 -2.65
CA GLU A 586 22.77 -9.96 -3.33
C GLU A 586 23.41 -9.88 -4.72
N LEU A 587 22.58 -9.69 -5.74
CA LEU A 587 22.99 -9.51 -7.13
C LEU A 587 22.94 -8.02 -7.51
N GLU A 588 21.83 -7.36 -7.23
CA GLU A 588 21.60 -5.95 -7.57
C GLU A 588 20.69 -5.28 -6.52
N ARG A 589 20.76 -3.96 -6.43
CA ARG A 589 19.88 -3.15 -5.59
C ARG A 589 19.66 -1.74 -6.13
N ARG A 590 18.53 -1.13 -5.81
CA ARG A 590 18.20 0.27 -6.14
C ARG A 590 17.45 0.91 -5.00
N GLN A 591 17.66 2.21 -4.83
CA GLN A 591 16.85 3.10 -4.01
C GLN A 591 16.48 4.30 -4.86
N PHE A 592 15.21 4.72 -4.81
CA PHE A 592 14.73 5.89 -5.51
C PHE A 592 13.50 6.47 -4.83
N GLY A 593 13.36 7.78 -4.94
CA GLY A 593 12.30 8.56 -4.35
C GLY A 593 12.52 10.04 -4.66
N THR A 594 11.61 10.87 -4.18
CA THR A 594 11.71 12.32 -4.18
C THR A 594 12.18 12.80 -2.80
N ASP A 595 12.13 14.10 -2.51
CA ASP A 595 12.31 14.61 -1.14
C ASP A 595 11.03 14.48 -0.29
N ARG A 596 10.11 13.59 -0.70
CA ARG A 596 8.81 13.32 -0.10
C ARG A 596 8.67 11.82 0.19
N GLU A 597 7.49 11.40 0.64
CA GLU A 597 7.22 10.02 1.04
C GLU A 597 6.84 9.15 -0.15
N GLU A 598 7.49 8.00 -0.25
CA GLU A 598 7.23 6.98 -1.25
C GLU A 598 7.11 5.56 -0.67
N ARG A 599 6.14 4.81 -1.18
CA ARG A 599 5.97 3.38 -0.91
C ARG A 599 5.88 2.62 -2.21
N GLY A 600 6.44 1.41 -2.28
CA GLY A 600 6.43 0.59 -3.50
C GLY A 600 6.26 -0.90 -3.24
N PHE A 601 5.39 -1.52 -4.04
CA PHE A 601 5.13 -2.95 -4.13
C PHE A 601 5.64 -3.45 -5.48
N LEU A 602 6.18 -4.66 -5.51
CA LEU A 602 6.69 -5.23 -6.75
C LEU A 602 5.69 -6.19 -7.38
N SER A 603 5.74 -6.29 -8.70
CA SER A 603 5.16 -7.38 -9.49
C SER A 603 6.10 -7.77 -10.63
N LEU A 604 6.27 -9.06 -10.87
CA LEU A 604 7.16 -9.59 -11.90
C LEU A 604 6.38 -10.13 -13.08
N PHE A 605 6.88 -9.81 -14.28
CA PHE A 605 6.46 -10.53 -15.48
C PHE A 605 7.61 -10.61 -16.46
N ALA A 606 7.97 -11.84 -16.84
CA ALA A 606 9.04 -12.09 -17.80
C ALA A 606 10.38 -11.39 -17.41
N ASP A 607 10.87 -10.47 -18.24
CA ASP A 607 12.12 -9.74 -18.04
C ASP A 607 11.94 -8.38 -17.35
N ARG A 608 10.81 -8.19 -16.65
CA ARG A 608 10.39 -6.91 -16.08
C ARG A 608 10.06 -7.02 -14.60
N VAL A 609 10.49 -6.00 -13.87
CA VAL A 609 10.05 -5.69 -12.52
C VAL A 609 9.17 -4.45 -12.61
N TYR A 610 7.91 -4.58 -12.25
CA TYR A 610 7.01 -3.46 -12.07
C TYR A 610 6.98 -3.07 -10.61
N VAL A 611 6.95 -1.77 -10.35
CA VAL A 611 6.88 -1.21 -9.01
C VAL A 611 5.70 -0.27 -8.98
N GLY A 612 4.58 -0.74 -8.43
CA GLY A 612 3.40 0.08 -8.19
C GLY A 612 3.43 0.63 -6.77
N GLY A 613 3.08 1.89 -6.59
CA GLY A 613 3.25 2.55 -5.29
C GLY A 613 2.53 3.87 -5.17
N MET A 614 2.76 4.58 -4.06
CA MET A 614 2.25 5.93 -3.81
C MET A 614 3.39 6.91 -3.53
N THR A 615 3.22 8.17 -3.95
CA THR A 615 4.21 9.25 -3.78
C THR A 615 3.55 10.55 -3.34
N GLU A 616 4.13 11.23 -2.33
CA GLU A 616 3.86 12.64 -2.00
C GLU A 616 4.62 13.62 -2.92
N GLY A 617 5.44 13.09 -3.81
CA GLY A 617 6.30 13.82 -4.73
C GLY A 617 5.77 13.91 -6.15
N SER A 618 6.53 14.60 -7.00
CA SER A 618 6.32 14.63 -8.45
C SER A 618 7.37 13.75 -9.13
N MET A 619 7.06 12.47 -9.31
CA MET A 619 7.93 11.47 -9.93
C MET A 619 7.96 11.53 -11.45
N ARG A 620 6.82 11.88 -12.06
CA ARG A 620 6.68 12.04 -13.53
C ARG A 620 5.89 13.29 -13.86
N ASP A 621 4.66 13.32 -13.39
CA ASP A 621 3.73 14.42 -13.52
C ASP A 621 3.72 15.21 -12.19
N GLY A 622 3.04 16.36 -12.17
CA GLY A 622 2.91 17.12 -10.93
C GLY A 622 1.97 16.39 -9.97
N ASN A 623 2.33 16.35 -8.68
CA ASN A 623 1.44 15.85 -7.64
C ASN A 623 0.17 16.72 -7.58
N LEU A 624 -1.00 16.10 -7.70
CA LEU A 624 -2.28 16.82 -7.77
C LEU A 624 -2.97 16.97 -6.42
N GLY A 625 -2.51 16.23 -5.40
CA GLY A 625 -3.11 16.14 -4.09
C GLY A 625 -2.07 15.86 -3.00
N SER A 626 -2.31 14.82 -2.20
CA SER A 626 -1.36 14.37 -1.19
C SER A 626 -0.53 13.21 -1.71
N PHE A 627 -1.16 12.05 -1.90
CA PHE A 627 -0.51 10.89 -2.49
C PHE A 627 -1.09 10.65 -3.87
N ASP A 628 -0.22 10.52 -4.87
CA ASP A 628 -0.59 9.97 -6.16
C ASP A 628 -0.07 8.53 -6.26
N ALA A 629 -0.75 7.67 -6.99
CA ALA A 629 -0.20 6.40 -7.43
C ALA A 629 0.97 6.64 -8.40
N PHE A 630 1.99 5.79 -8.39
CA PHE A 630 3.02 5.77 -9.42
C PHE A 630 3.32 4.34 -9.85
N ILE A 631 3.86 4.21 -11.07
CA ILE A 631 4.34 2.93 -11.59
C ILE A 631 5.69 3.12 -12.26
N VAL A 632 6.65 2.29 -11.87
CA VAL A 632 7.99 2.22 -12.43
C VAL A 632 8.19 0.85 -13.08
N THR A 633 8.91 0.80 -14.20
CA THR A 633 9.30 -0.45 -14.86
C THR A 633 10.82 -0.57 -14.95
N LEU A 634 11.36 -1.66 -14.42
CA LEU A 634 12.79 -1.97 -14.41
C LEU A 634 13.05 -3.32 -15.10
N SER A 635 14.28 -3.52 -15.56
CA SER A 635 14.72 -4.81 -16.07
C SER A 635 14.98 -5.79 -14.92
N THR A 636 14.60 -7.05 -15.08
CA THR A 636 15.00 -8.11 -14.15
C THR A 636 16.50 -8.39 -14.18
N ASP A 637 17.23 -8.00 -15.24
CA ASP A 637 18.67 -8.27 -15.35
C ASP A 637 19.47 -7.45 -14.35
N ASP A 638 19.33 -6.13 -14.41
CA ASP A 638 20.18 -5.16 -13.73
C ASP A 638 19.41 -4.08 -12.94
N LEU A 639 18.09 -4.19 -12.79
CA LEU A 639 17.24 -3.18 -12.12
C LEU A 639 17.46 -1.76 -12.67
N THR A 640 17.86 -1.62 -13.93
CA THR A 640 17.87 -0.33 -14.60
C THR A 640 16.52 -0.07 -15.25
N THR A 641 16.25 1.20 -15.54
CA THR A 641 15.10 1.58 -16.34
C THR A 641 15.11 0.82 -17.62
N VAL A 642 13.95 0.24 -17.90
CA VAL A 642 13.65 -0.11 -19.26
C VAL A 642 13.37 1.21 -19.95
N GLU A 643 14.37 1.81 -20.62
CA GLU A 643 14.06 2.82 -21.62
C GLU A 643 13.04 2.16 -22.53
N ASP A 644 11.84 2.76 -22.64
CA ASP A 644 11.01 2.49 -23.79
C ASP A 644 11.96 2.57 -24.96
N ILE A 645 12.24 1.45 -25.61
CA ILE A 645 12.58 1.51 -27.01
C ILE A 645 11.36 2.23 -27.54
N THR A 646 11.48 3.55 -27.75
CA THR A 646 10.45 4.40 -28.31
C THR A 646 10.28 3.84 -29.70
N LEU A 647 9.47 2.80 -29.78
CA LEU A 647 8.97 2.27 -31.00
C LEU A 647 8.00 3.36 -31.36
N ASN A 648 8.44 4.21 -32.28
CA ASN A 648 7.54 4.81 -33.24
C ASN A 648 6.72 3.68 -33.86
N ILE A 649 5.70 3.18 -33.15
CA ILE A 649 4.57 2.44 -33.71
C ILE A 649 3.75 3.41 -34.58
N GLY A 650 4.10 4.72 -34.58
CA GLY A 650 3.50 5.79 -35.36
C GLY A 650 4.39 6.49 -36.41
N GLU A 651 5.59 6.00 -36.74
CA GLU A 651 6.16 6.33 -38.05
C GLU A 651 6.20 5.04 -38.86
N GLU A 652 5.19 4.86 -39.72
CA GLU A 652 5.55 4.50 -41.08
C GLU A 652 6.78 5.34 -41.42
N VAL A 653 7.95 4.71 -41.54
CA VAL A 653 8.99 5.28 -42.39
C VAL A 653 8.42 5.19 -43.79
N SER A 654 7.48 6.09 -44.09
CA SER A 654 7.10 6.50 -45.42
C SER A 654 8.33 7.20 -45.95
N LEU A 655 9.25 6.42 -46.51
CA LEU A 655 10.03 6.92 -47.63
C LEU A 655 9.02 7.11 -48.76
N ASN A 656 8.34 8.27 -48.76
CA ASN A 656 7.48 8.82 -49.81
C ASN A 656 7.32 7.95 -51.07
N ASP A 657 6.53 6.88 -51.00
CA ASP A 657 6.03 6.17 -52.18
C ASP A 657 4.50 6.26 -52.09
N GLU A 658 3.92 7.17 -52.89
CA GLU A 658 2.49 7.52 -52.95
C GLU A 658 1.54 6.38 -53.41
N GLU A 659 1.86 5.09 -53.20
CA GLU A 659 1.12 3.96 -53.81
C GLU A 659 0.66 2.82 -52.87
N ASP A 660 0.72 2.94 -51.54
CA ASP A 660 0.35 1.81 -50.64
C ASP A 660 -0.93 2.04 -49.82
N PRO A 661 -2.13 1.72 -50.34
CA PRO A 661 -3.34 1.72 -49.55
C PRO A 661 -3.47 0.38 -48.82
N VAL A 662 -3.54 0.44 -47.48
CA VAL A 662 -3.75 -0.67 -46.50
C VAL A 662 -2.45 -1.20 -45.87
N ALA A 663 -1.94 -0.47 -44.87
CA ALA A 663 -0.98 -0.97 -43.90
C ALA A 663 -1.62 -2.10 -43.06
N THR A 664 -1.52 -3.35 -43.52
CA THR A 664 -1.91 -4.51 -42.70
C THR A 664 -0.84 -4.71 -41.62
N PRO A 665 -1.17 -4.65 -40.31
CA PRO A 665 -0.20 -4.87 -39.25
C PRO A 665 0.37 -6.29 -39.29
N LEU A 666 1.68 -6.42 -39.07
CA LEU A 666 2.34 -7.72 -38.96
C LEU A 666 1.84 -8.44 -37.70
N LYS A 667 1.38 -9.67 -37.84
CA LYS A 667 0.94 -10.53 -36.72
C LYS A 667 1.75 -11.82 -36.74
N ALA A 668 2.12 -12.31 -35.56
CA ALA A 668 2.71 -13.64 -35.37
C ALA A 668 1.80 -14.47 -34.47
N PHE A 669 1.60 -15.74 -34.81
CA PHE A 669 0.71 -16.65 -34.12
C PHE A 669 1.46 -17.92 -33.74
N PRO A 670 1.36 -18.41 -32.49
CA PRO A 670 1.90 -19.71 -32.14
C PRO A 670 1.15 -20.81 -32.91
N ASN A 671 1.88 -21.78 -33.45
CA ASN A 671 1.32 -22.95 -34.10
C ASN A 671 1.08 -24.04 -33.03
N PRO A 672 -0.19 -24.35 -32.69
CA PRO A 672 -0.52 -25.23 -31.58
C PRO A 672 -0.08 -26.68 -31.78
N SER A 673 0.30 -27.09 -33.00
CA SER A 673 0.76 -28.44 -33.29
C SER A 673 2.28 -28.63 -33.26
N SER A 674 3.05 -27.54 -33.36
CA SER A 674 4.51 -27.59 -33.46
C SER A 674 5.26 -26.71 -32.47
N GLY A 675 4.59 -25.77 -31.81
CA GLY A 675 5.22 -24.77 -30.94
C GLY A 675 5.97 -23.65 -31.67
N ALA A 676 6.18 -23.79 -32.99
CA ALA A 676 6.76 -22.75 -33.82
C ALA A 676 5.77 -21.60 -34.05
N TYR A 677 6.25 -20.41 -34.37
CA TYR A 677 5.42 -19.25 -34.67
C TYR A 677 5.25 -19.10 -36.19
N GLN A 678 4.06 -18.67 -36.59
CA GLN A 678 3.71 -18.38 -37.96
C GLN A 678 3.28 -16.93 -38.11
N LEU A 679 3.85 -16.22 -39.09
CA LEU A 679 3.40 -14.90 -39.46
C LEU A 679 2.05 -14.99 -40.20
N GLY A 680 1.14 -14.09 -39.86
CA GLY A 680 -0.11 -13.89 -40.58
C GLY A 680 0.13 -13.52 -42.05
N ALA A 681 -0.93 -13.58 -42.86
CA ALA A 681 -0.86 -13.19 -44.26
C ALA A 681 -0.31 -11.76 -44.40
N PHE A 682 0.90 -11.66 -44.95
CA PHE A 682 1.65 -10.41 -45.04
C PHE A 682 2.04 -10.16 -46.51
N PRO A 683 1.76 -8.98 -47.08
CA PRO A 683 1.89 -8.74 -48.52
C PRO A 683 3.34 -8.60 -49.00
N TYR A 684 4.30 -8.57 -48.08
CA TYR A 684 5.72 -8.39 -48.39
C TYR A 684 6.53 -9.66 -48.18
N ARG A 685 7.56 -9.82 -49.01
CA ARG A 685 8.55 -10.87 -48.83
C ARG A 685 9.57 -10.45 -47.77
N ILE A 686 9.72 -11.29 -46.74
CA ILE A 686 10.64 -11.06 -45.62
C ILE A 686 12.02 -11.62 -45.98
N ALA A 687 13.06 -10.80 -45.81
CA ALA A 687 14.46 -11.13 -46.06
C ALA A 687 15.19 -11.58 -44.78
N THR A 688 14.93 -10.92 -43.66
CA THR A 688 15.42 -11.34 -42.34
C THR A 688 14.33 -11.20 -41.29
N LEU A 689 14.38 -12.07 -40.29
CA LEU A 689 13.56 -11.99 -39.10
C LEU A 689 14.49 -12.00 -37.88
N GLU A 690 14.26 -11.15 -36.90
CA GLU A 690 15.00 -11.16 -35.63
C GLU A 690 13.99 -11.23 -34.50
N ALA A 691 14.19 -12.17 -33.57
CA ALA A 691 13.59 -12.13 -32.25
C ALA A 691 14.54 -11.34 -31.36
N ILE A 692 14.04 -10.21 -30.87
CA ILE A 692 14.78 -9.27 -30.05
C ILE A 692 14.14 -9.35 -28.66
N SER A 693 14.96 -9.57 -27.63
CA SER A 693 14.51 -9.47 -26.24
C SER A 693 14.05 -8.04 -25.94
N PHE A 694 13.32 -7.83 -24.85
CA PHE A 694 12.89 -6.49 -24.51
C PHE A 694 14.08 -5.55 -24.26
N THR A 695 15.20 -6.07 -23.73
CA THR A 695 16.46 -5.35 -23.55
C THR A 695 17.16 -4.90 -24.85
N GLY A 696 16.50 -5.04 -26.02
CA GLY A 696 17.02 -4.61 -27.32
C GLY A 696 18.08 -5.55 -27.92
N THR A 697 18.37 -6.67 -27.25
CA THR A 697 19.37 -7.65 -27.71
C THR A 697 18.73 -8.65 -28.67
N ALA A 698 19.37 -8.90 -29.81
CA ALA A 698 18.90 -9.91 -30.76
C ALA A 698 19.10 -11.32 -30.17
N ALA A 699 18.05 -11.86 -29.56
CA ALA A 699 18.01 -13.20 -28.96
C ALA A 699 18.12 -14.31 -30.02
N ARG A 700 17.55 -14.09 -31.21
CA ARG A 700 17.67 -15.02 -32.35
C ARG A 700 17.51 -14.31 -33.69
N ARG A 701 18.26 -14.77 -34.70
CA ARG A 701 18.12 -14.28 -36.08
C ARG A 701 17.78 -15.43 -37.02
N PHE A 702 16.86 -15.17 -37.94
CA PHE A 702 16.43 -16.09 -38.99
C PHE A 702 16.73 -15.49 -40.36
N SER A 703 17.22 -16.34 -41.27
CA SER A 703 17.46 -16.01 -42.67
C SER A 703 17.19 -17.24 -43.53
N GLY A 704 16.58 -17.09 -44.71
CA GLY A 704 16.28 -18.23 -45.58
C GLY A 704 15.02 -18.08 -46.45
N PHE A 705 14.66 -19.16 -47.14
CA PHE A 705 13.53 -19.25 -48.07
C PHE A 705 12.27 -19.80 -47.38
N ASP A 706 11.81 -19.13 -46.33
CA ASP A 706 10.46 -19.16 -45.75
C ASP A 706 10.57 -18.63 -44.32
N LEU A 707 10.47 -17.31 -44.16
CA LEU A 707 10.48 -16.67 -42.85
C LEU A 707 9.06 -16.45 -42.31
N THR A 708 8.06 -17.07 -42.95
CA THR A 708 6.68 -17.04 -42.44
C THR A 708 6.47 -18.05 -41.32
N ASN A 709 7.37 -19.02 -41.15
CA ASN A 709 7.42 -19.94 -40.02
C ASN A 709 8.79 -19.82 -39.33
N PHE A 710 8.82 -19.63 -38.02
CA PHE A 710 10.05 -19.47 -37.26
C PHE A 710 9.93 -20.08 -35.87
N ASP A 711 11.04 -20.60 -35.34
CA ASP A 711 11.05 -21.33 -34.07
C ASP A 711 11.81 -20.53 -33.00
N LEU A 712 11.13 -20.27 -31.89
CA LEU A 712 11.67 -19.59 -30.72
C LEU A 712 12.01 -20.55 -29.57
N SER A 713 11.86 -21.86 -29.78
CA SER A 713 12.17 -22.87 -28.77
C SER A 713 13.60 -22.72 -28.23
N GLY A 714 13.77 -22.85 -26.92
CA GLY A 714 15.06 -22.70 -26.24
C GLY A 714 15.52 -21.24 -26.03
N LEU A 715 14.68 -20.25 -26.34
CA LEU A 715 14.80 -18.92 -25.72
C LEU A 715 14.12 -18.93 -24.35
N THR A 716 14.50 -18.02 -23.45
CA THR A 716 13.85 -17.88 -22.13
C THR A 716 12.40 -17.43 -22.32
N PRO A 717 11.43 -17.93 -21.52
CA PRO A 717 10.08 -17.41 -21.50
C PRO A 717 10.08 -15.88 -21.37
N GLY A 718 9.17 -15.22 -22.06
CA GLY A 718 9.06 -13.76 -22.04
C GLY A 718 8.56 -13.13 -23.33
N ILE A 719 8.52 -11.80 -23.33
CA ILE A 719 8.05 -11.00 -24.46
C ILE A 719 9.22 -10.78 -25.43
N TYR A 720 9.04 -11.22 -26.68
CA TYR A 720 9.99 -10.95 -27.76
C TYR A 720 9.37 -10.03 -28.79
N GLN A 721 10.15 -9.05 -29.22
CA GLN A 721 9.83 -8.29 -30.40
C GLN A 721 10.35 -9.02 -31.64
N ILE A 722 9.45 -9.31 -32.57
CA ILE A 722 9.76 -9.89 -33.86
C ILE A 722 9.93 -8.77 -34.88
N LYS A 723 11.17 -8.50 -35.25
CA LYS A 723 11.56 -7.55 -36.30
C LYS A 723 11.64 -8.28 -37.63
N ALA A 724 10.72 -7.98 -38.55
CA ALA A 724 10.77 -8.46 -39.93
C ALA A 724 11.33 -7.37 -40.85
N THR A 725 12.44 -7.65 -41.53
CA THR A 725 12.98 -6.77 -42.58
C THR A 725 12.67 -7.35 -43.94
N THR A 726 11.99 -6.59 -44.79
CA THR A 726 11.63 -7.00 -46.15
C THR A 726 12.83 -6.96 -47.10
N ASP A 727 12.70 -7.60 -48.26
CA ASP A 727 13.69 -7.55 -49.32
C ASP A 727 13.93 -6.14 -49.89
N ARG A 728 12.98 -5.22 -49.71
CA ARG A 728 13.09 -3.79 -50.06
C ARG A 728 13.57 -2.91 -48.91
N GLY A 729 13.95 -3.49 -47.77
CA GLY A 729 14.48 -2.76 -46.62
C GLY A 729 13.43 -2.09 -45.72
N LYS A 730 12.13 -2.23 -46.00
CA LYS A 730 11.07 -1.85 -45.04
C LYS A 730 11.14 -2.76 -43.81
N VAL A 731 10.97 -2.19 -42.63
CA VAL A 731 11.01 -2.91 -41.34
C VAL A 731 9.62 -2.90 -40.72
N PHE A 732 9.21 -4.05 -40.19
CA PHE A 732 7.95 -4.24 -39.50
C PHE A 732 8.19 -4.96 -38.18
N PHE A 733 7.30 -4.74 -37.22
CA PHE A 733 7.40 -5.33 -35.90
C PHE A 733 6.10 -6.01 -35.51
N THR A 734 6.21 -7.08 -34.73
CA THR A 734 5.10 -7.69 -34.00
C THR A 734 5.63 -8.23 -32.67
N LYS A 735 4.77 -8.44 -31.69
CA LYS A 735 5.15 -9.00 -30.39
C LYS A 735 4.71 -10.44 -30.31
N VAL A 736 5.51 -11.26 -29.67
CA VAL A 736 5.14 -12.62 -29.30
C VAL A 736 5.49 -12.85 -27.85
N MET A 737 4.56 -13.46 -27.14
CA MET A 737 4.82 -14.00 -25.82
C MET A 737 5.27 -15.44 -25.98
N LEU A 738 6.47 -15.74 -25.49
CA LEU A 738 6.99 -17.10 -25.36
C LEU A 738 6.63 -17.59 -23.95
N ARG A 739 5.78 -18.61 -23.88
CA ARG A 739 5.40 -19.29 -22.63
C ARG A 739 6.28 -20.50 -22.40
#